data_AF-A0A936GF17-F1
#
_entry.id   AF-A0A936GF17-F1
#
_cell.length_a   1.000
_cell.length_b   1.000
_cell.length_c   1.000
_cell.angle_alpha   90.00
_cell.angle_beta   90.00
_cell.angle_gamma   90.00
#
_symmetry.space_group_name_H-M   'P 1'
#
loop_
_entity.id
_entity.type
_entity.pdbx_description
1 polymer ?
#
loop_
_entity_poly.entity_id
_entity_poly.type
_entity_poly.pdbx_seq_one_letter_code
_entity_poly.pdbx_strand_id
1 'polypeptide(L)'
;MKLNKYFKHWLPFVVMFIVMSISCAKDKFDLKKLSGDVLWNPDLAVPVAFGKLTMKDVLTEKQDTVLYINRTDVDQAGVLYDKSDEQIIKIVYSIDSVFNFKEYLKLPTIDPYSFQIKLKPLLINDFNCISANTFGDLLTDNFSLADQNYYTAKIATGVNENYSENQALSTSVHTLPSHASVDWAIFSDGTIEVTAFNEFAVPVQFSYDLYTDYKNNRTLVAKFDFTKDTVTALPFWLQPGKKELRRVKLSNVLVSSKLDYELTNLVYGAANGVLLKSQDSLKFDMIIKDVEAVKGKANLPFQILSVDTTHFFTVHEHNKDKQLYNIDVKQGAVDYSVSTNINSGVSVSLSLPTTQKDGLPASKTIELLSNTSASGKFDLTGYAMDLTKNPAVHYNSLPANLKFAISSDGTNNFIDFDTSKVVSFSFSNSDSLTFSYMGGFYNFDTILIDYDSVAFGLDEILDDYFEGEIVFTEPEIKLVYDNAMGIEGIIDLDITAYDSDMNSKKLFDSGDNIFHINAPANKNDVIPKVNEIVIDKKTSNIVDMFSFLPNSLHYSGQILLNRKYENNTITYLDTTGISANPRDINFVTDHEAANLKIEAGLPLIFYMKNLILRQDFEIGILKDVKEIERLRVYFNTKNGFPIDVKVTVKMLDTTLAPEIQELGVLDMYVVKAALADSRGKVAKGVTMEHTEEKILTREEGNLDLDKFTQMNKLRVEITLNTDKAQDEIPISIYTYYGIEFKMAVDAKFSYLFNIKKNKE
;
A
#
# COMPACT_ATOMS: atom_id res chain seq x y z
N MET A 1 -40.95 23.32 8.75
CA MET A 1 -41.64 22.59 9.85
C MET A 1 -41.63 23.40 11.16
N LYS A 2 -42.71 24.14 11.47
CA LYS A 2 -43.15 24.62 12.82
C LYS A 2 -44.21 25.75 12.80
N LEU A 3 -44.71 26.20 11.65
CA LEU A 3 -45.84 27.17 11.63
C LEU A 3 -47.22 26.52 11.88
N ASN A 4 -47.38 25.25 11.55
CA ASN A 4 -48.70 24.57 11.60
C ASN A 4 -49.21 24.31 13.04
N LYS A 5 -48.33 24.43 14.05
CA LYS A 5 -48.69 24.19 15.46
C LYS A 5 -49.29 25.42 16.16
N TYR A 6 -49.12 26.63 15.61
CA TYR A 6 -49.59 27.87 16.24
C TYR A 6 -50.87 28.42 15.62
N PHE A 7 -51.15 28.17 14.33
CA PHE A 7 -52.33 28.72 13.67
C PHE A 7 -53.64 28.08 14.14
N LYS A 8 -53.63 26.76 14.40
CA LYS A 8 -54.79 26.00 14.91
C LYS A 8 -55.17 26.35 16.36
N HIS A 9 -54.25 26.96 17.11
CA HIS A 9 -54.49 27.45 18.47
C HIS A 9 -54.88 28.92 18.54
N TRP A 10 -54.65 29.71 17.48
CA TRP A 10 -54.98 31.13 17.46
C TRP A 10 -56.40 31.44 16.99
N LEU A 11 -57.01 30.60 16.14
CA LEU A 11 -58.39 30.79 15.70
C LEU A 11 -59.41 30.89 16.87
N PRO A 12 -59.38 30.02 17.90
CA PRO A 12 -60.25 30.20 19.07
C PRO A 12 -59.89 31.44 19.90
N PHE A 13 -58.64 31.89 19.92
CA PHE A 13 -58.21 33.10 20.64
C PHE A 13 -58.64 34.40 19.94
N VAL A 14 -58.58 34.45 18.60
CA VAL A 14 -59.08 35.59 17.81
C VAL A 14 -60.60 35.67 17.90
N VAL A 15 -61.31 34.54 17.82
CA VAL A 15 -62.76 34.49 18.03
C VAL A 15 -63.11 34.87 19.48
N MET A 16 -62.35 34.43 20.49
CA MET A 16 -62.57 34.81 21.90
C MET A 16 -62.25 36.29 22.18
N PHE A 17 -61.26 36.88 21.51
CA PHE A 17 -60.95 38.32 21.60
C PHE A 17 -61.99 39.19 20.89
N ILE A 18 -62.58 38.68 19.79
CA ILE A 18 -63.74 39.30 19.11
C ILE A 18 -64.98 39.21 20.01
N VAL A 19 -65.22 38.08 20.69
CA VAL A 19 -66.32 37.93 21.66
C VAL A 19 -66.12 38.80 22.91
N MET A 20 -64.88 39.04 23.36
CA MET A 20 -64.59 39.93 24.49
C MET A 20 -64.65 41.43 24.13
N SER A 21 -64.34 41.82 22.90
CA SER A 21 -64.44 43.22 22.46
C SER A 21 -65.89 43.66 22.20
N ILE A 22 -66.83 42.73 22.00
CA ILE A 22 -68.28 43.00 22.00
C ILE A 22 -68.83 43.25 23.43
N SER A 23 -68.05 43.00 24.48
CA SER A 23 -68.44 43.24 25.89
C SER A 23 -68.18 44.68 26.38
N CYS A 24 -67.47 45.52 25.62
CA CYS A 24 -67.15 46.91 25.98
C CYS A 24 -67.84 47.94 25.07
N ALA A 25 -69.17 47.89 25.03
CA ALA A 25 -70.02 49.01 24.67
C ALA A 25 -71.37 48.89 25.38
N LYS A 26 -71.36 48.79 26.71
CA LYS A 26 -72.53 49.12 27.52
C LYS A 26 -72.49 50.62 27.81
N ASP A 27 -73.67 51.23 27.75
CA ASP A 27 -73.96 52.64 28.00
C ASP A 27 -73.75 53.59 26.82
N LYS A 28 -74.62 53.45 25.79
CA LYS A 28 -75.39 54.54 25.16
C LYS A 28 -76.22 54.02 23.96
N PHE A 29 -77.22 53.17 24.21
CA PHE A 29 -78.27 52.92 23.22
C PHE A 29 -79.64 53.05 23.90
N ASP A 30 -80.43 54.03 23.47
CA ASP A 30 -81.83 54.18 23.89
C ASP A 30 -82.70 53.18 23.13
N LEU A 31 -82.75 51.94 23.64
CA LEU A 31 -83.44 50.80 23.04
C LEU A 31 -84.98 50.88 23.14
N LYS A 32 -85.55 52.00 23.60
CA LYS A 32 -87.02 52.16 23.73
C LYS A 32 -87.73 52.58 22.43
N LYS A 33 -87.01 52.79 21.32
CA LYS A 33 -87.58 53.20 20.00
C LYS A 33 -87.37 52.23 18.83
N LEU A 34 -86.77 51.07 19.04
CA LEU A 34 -86.52 50.10 17.96
C LEU A 34 -87.64 49.04 17.91
N SER A 35 -88.56 49.21 16.96
CA SER A 35 -89.48 48.15 16.52
C SER A 35 -89.34 47.98 15.01
N GLY A 36 -88.49 47.05 14.59
CA GLY A 36 -88.17 46.72 13.21
C GLY A 36 -86.89 45.89 13.14
N ASP A 37 -86.68 45.15 12.04
CA ASP A 37 -85.42 44.45 11.78
C ASP A 37 -84.27 45.47 11.76
N VAL A 38 -83.21 45.21 12.51
CA VAL A 38 -82.02 46.07 12.56
C VAL A 38 -80.94 45.42 11.72
N LEU A 39 -80.57 46.11 10.62
CA LEU A 39 -79.43 45.74 9.79
C LEU A 39 -78.15 46.32 10.40
N TRP A 40 -77.25 45.46 10.86
CA TRP A 40 -75.96 45.85 11.42
C TRP A 40 -74.83 45.39 10.51
N ASN A 41 -74.08 46.36 9.97
CA ASN A 41 -73.03 46.11 8.98
C ASN A 41 -71.67 46.56 9.50
N PRO A 42 -71.03 45.83 10.44
CA PRO A 42 -69.69 46.18 10.91
C PRO A 42 -68.66 45.95 9.80
N ASP A 43 -67.72 46.88 9.69
CA ASP A 43 -66.53 46.78 8.83
C ASP A 43 -65.31 46.63 9.74
N LEU A 44 -64.54 45.55 9.55
CA LEU A 44 -63.38 45.21 10.36
C LEU A 44 -62.16 45.04 9.47
N ALA A 45 -61.18 45.94 9.61
CA ALA A 45 -59.87 45.81 8.98
C ALA A 45 -58.81 45.49 10.05
N VAL A 46 -58.07 44.39 9.86
CA VAL A 46 -57.01 43.95 10.78
C VAL A 46 -55.71 43.62 10.02
N PRO A 47 -54.54 44.11 10.49
CA PRO A 47 -53.26 43.61 10.00
C PRO A 47 -53.10 42.17 10.49
N VAL A 48 -52.84 41.23 9.57
CA VAL A 48 -52.75 39.80 9.91
C VAL A 48 -51.31 39.30 9.93
N ALA A 49 -50.41 39.91 9.14
CA ALA A 49 -49.00 39.56 9.14
C ALA A 49 -48.12 40.73 8.68
N PHE A 50 -46.93 40.85 9.26
CA PHE A 50 -45.85 41.66 8.71
C PHE A 50 -44.51 40.96 8.96
N GLY A 51 -43.54 41.15 8.08
CA GLY A 51 -42.22 40.56 8.23
C GLY A 51 -41.19 41.18 7.30
N LYS A 52 -39.93 41.06 7.69
CA LYS A 52 -38.75 41.36 6.88
C LYS A 52 -37.78 40.20 7.03
N LEU A 53 -37.37 39.60 5.92
CA LEU A 53 -36.44 38.47 5.90
C LEU A 53 -35.43 38.71 4.78
N THR A 54 -34.15 38.57 5.09
CA THR A 54 -33.09 38.48 4.08
C THR A 54 -32.69 37.02 3.87
N MET A 55 -32.04 36.74 2.75
CA MET A 55 -31.57 35.39 2.44
C MET A 55 -30.55 34.89 3.49
N LYS A 56 -29.73 35.79 4.03
CA LYS A 56 -28.82 35.52 5.15
C LYS A 56 -29.56 35.10 6.44
N ASP A 57 -30.76 35.65 6.68
CA ASP A 57 -31.59 35.30 7.84
C ASP A 57 -32.23 33.90 7.69
N VAL A 58 -32.44 33.45 6.44
CA VAL A 58 -33.11 32.18 6.12
C VAL A 58 -32.12 31.01 6.08
N LEU A 59 -30.97 31.20 5.42
CA LEU A 59 -29.96 30.17 5.23
C LEU A 59 -28.66 30.59 5.91
N THR A 60 -28.39 30.04 7.08
CA THR A 60 -27.13 30.27 7.81
C THR A 60 -26.01 29.39 7.24
N GLU A 61 -24.83 29.99 7.07
CA GLU A 61 -23.63 29.28 6.63
C GLU A 61 -23.28 28.10 7.55
N LYS A 62 -22.92 26.97 6.93
CA LYS A 62 -22.44 25.74 7.55
C LYS A 62 -21.36 25.16 6.65
N GLN A 63 -20.19 24.90 7.22
CA GLN A 63 -18.99 24.47 6.49
C GLN A 63 -19.24 23.27 5.56
N ASP A 64 -20.11 22.35 5.95
CA ASP A 64 -20.29 21.09 5.21
C ASP A 64 -21.54 21.04 4.31
N THR A 65 -22.36 22.11 4.28
CA THR A 65 -23.63 22.08 3.51
C THR A 65 -23.97 23.37 2.77
N VAL A 66 -23.74 24.54 3.37
CA VAL A 66 -24.16 25.84 2.83
C VAL A 66 -23.03 26.82 3.01
N LEU A 67 -22.40 27.24 1.92
CA LEU A 67 -21.29 28.20 1.92
C LEU A 67 -21.74 29.55 1.37
N TYR A 68 -21.17 30.62 1.92
CA TYR A 68 -21.24 31.94 1.31
C TYR A 68 -19.98 32.19 0.47
N ILE A 69 -20.13 32.14 -0.85
CA ILE A 69 -19.01 32.35 -1.76
C ILE A 69 -19.09 33.76 -2.33
N ASN A 70 -17.93 34.42 -2.47
CA ASN A 70 -17.88 35.67 -3.22
C ASN A 70 -18.10 35.38 -4.70
N ARG A 71 -18.85 36.24 -5.36
CA ARG A 71 -19.01 36.15 -6.80
C ARG A 71 -17.89 36.93 -7.49
N THR A 72 -17.07 36.21 -8.26
CA THR A 72 -16.14 36.84 -9.19
C THR A 72 -16.91 37.27 -10.43
N ASP A 73 -17.15 38.56 -10.57
CA ASP A 73 -17.81 39.12 -11.76
C ASP A 73 -16.75 39.47 -12.82
N VAL A 74 -17.10 39.25 -14.08
CA VAL A 74 -16.34 39.76 -15.23
C VAL A 74 -16.94 41.12 -15.61
N ASP A 75 -16.12 42.16 -15.73
CA ASP A 75 -16.58 43.46 -16.22
C ASP A 75 -16.83 43.45 -17.75
N GLN A 76 -17.35 44.54 -18.29
CA GLN A 76 -17.60 44.66 -19.74
C GLN A 76 -16.33 44.58 -20.61
N ALA A 77 -15.13 44.62 -19.99
CA ALA A 77 -13.82 44.53 -20.63
C ALA A 77 -13.15 43.15 -20.43
N GLY A 78 -13.82 42.17 -19.80
CA GLY A 78 -13.27 40.84 -19.60
C GLY A 78 -12.38 40.68 -18.36
N VAL A 79 -12.33 41.69 -17.47
CA VAL A 79 -11.49 41.66 -16.28
C VAL A 79 -12.28 41.12 -15.08
N LEU A 80 -11.71 40.11 -14.42
CA LEU A 80 -12.23 39.50 -13.20
C LEU A 80 -12.06 40.45 -12.02
N TYR A 81 -13.13 40.77 -11.31
CA TYR A 81 -13.07 41.48 -10.04
C TYR A 81 -13.83 40.71 -8.97
N ASP A 82 -13.15 40.44 -7.86
CA ASP A 82 -13.77 39.92 -6.64
C ASP A 82 -14.37 41.08 -5.85
N LYS A 83 -15.69 41.05 -5.65
CA LYS A 83 -16.36 41.96 -4.72
C LYS A 83 -16.59 41.22 -3.41
N SER A 84 -15.64 41.39 -2.50
CA SER A 84 -15.62 40.79 -1.16
C SER A 84 -16.90 40.97 -0.33
N ASP A 85 -17.76 41.91 -0.73
CA ASP A 85 -18.94 42.34 0.03
C ASP A 85 -20.25 41.76 -0.55
N GLU A 86 -20.16 40.97 -1.62
CA GLU A 86 -21.30 40.44 -2.39
C GLU A 86 -21.23 38.92 -2.48
N GLN A 87 -21.76 38.28 -1.44
CA GLN A 87 -21.77 36.82 -1.32
C GLN A 87 -23.06 36.22 -1.91
N ILE A 88 -22.90 35.13 -2.64
CA ILE A 88 -24.00 34.25 -3.09
C ILE A 88 -23.99 32.95 -2.29
N ILE A 89 -25.10 32.23 -2.32
CA ILE A 89 -25.20 30.92 -1.66
C ILE A 89 -24.74 29.82 -2.60
N LYS A 90 -23.93 28.91 -2.06
CA LYS A 90 -23.58 27.64 -2.67
C LYS A 90 -23.95 26.50 -1.74
N ILE A 91 -24.72 25.55 -2.24
CA ILE A 91 -24.96 24.28 -1.55
C ILE A 91 -23.78 23.36 -1.86
N VAL A 92 -23.23 22.71 -0.85
CA VAL A 92 -22.08 21.80 -0.99
C VAL A 92 -22.44 20.45 -0.40
N TYR A 93 -22.07 19.39 -1.08
CA TYR A 93 -22.13 18.03 -0.59
C TYR A 93 -20.77 17.38 -0.80
N SER A 94 -20.20 16.80 0.24
CA SER A 94 -18.90 16.11 0.17
C SER A 94 -19.00 14.66 0.56
N ILE A 95 -18.27 13.82 -0.16
CA ILE A 95 -18.10 12.39 0.11
C ILE A 95 -16.64 12.20 0.53
N ASP A 96 -16.40 12.17 1.84
CA ASP A 96 -15.06 12.31 2.42
C ASP A 96 -14.08 11.18 2.08
N SER A 97 -14.54 10.01 1.64
CA SER A 97 -13.67 8.92 1.20
C SER A 97 -14.38 7.98 0.24
N VAL A 98 -14.12 8.14 -1.05
CA VAL A 98 -14.56 7.20 -2.09
C VAL A 98 -13.59 6.01 -2.20
N PHE A 99 -12.31 6.20 -1.82
CA PHE A 99 -11.31 5.12 -1.85
C PHE A 99 -10.11 5.40 -0.92
N ASN A 100 -9.48 4.34 -0.39
CA ASN A 100 -8.25 4.41 0.42
C ASN A 100 -7.21 3.35 0.00
N PHE A 101 -5.99 3.78 -0.35
CA PHE A 101 -4.93 2.93 -0.90
C PHE A 101 -4.15 2.06 0.11
N LYS A 102 -4.61 1.90 1.36
CA LYS A 102 -3.90 1.16 2.44
C LYS A 102 -3.43 -0.25 2.05
N GLU A 103 -4.10 -0.92 1.11
CA GLU A 103 -3.72 -2.26 0.67
C GLU A 103 -2.35 -2.32 -0.02
N TYR A 104 -1.80 -1.18 -0.48
CA TYR A 104 -0.48 -1.07 -1.10
C TYR A 104 0.65 -0.80 -0.11
N LEU A 105 0.35 -0.58 1.17
CA LEU A 105 1.31 -0.35 2.27
C LEU A 105 1.64 -1.63 3.06
N LYS A 106 1.49 -2.80 2.43
CA LYS A 106 1.74 -4.11 3.07
C LYS A 106 3.23 -4.37 3.24
N LEU A 107 3.55 -5.15 4.28
CA LEU A 107 4.93 -5.46 4.65
C LEU A 107 5.58 -6.44 3.65
N PRO A 108 6.85 -6.23 3.28
CA PRO A 108 7.58 -7.17 2.46
C PRO A 108 7.97 -8.42 3.26
N THR A 109 7.92 -9.57 2.60
CA THR A 109 8.26 -10.87 3.17
C THR A 109 9.39 -11.54 2.38
N ILE A 110 10.25 -12.27 3.07
CA ILE A 110 11.33 -13.09 2.53
C ILE A 110 10.87 -14.54 2.65
N ASP A 111 10.81 -15.21 1.50
CA ASP A 111 10.43 -16.62 1.46
C ASP A 111 11.36 -17.46 2.36
N PRO A 112 10.82 -18.41 3.14
CA PRO A 112 11.64 -19.34 3.90
C PRO A 112 12.61 -20.08 2.97
N TYR A 113 13.90 -19.99 3.28
CA TYR A 113 14.93 -20.67 2.52
C TYR A 113 15.73 -21.58 3.43
N SER A 114 15.94 -22.82 3.01
CA SER A 114 16.75 -23.80 3.74
C SER A 114 17.70 -24.52 2.81
N PHE A 115 18.94 -24.70 3.23
CA PHE A 115 19.94 -25.45 2.47
C PHE A 115 20.91 -26.17 3.40
N GLN A 116 21.66 -27.10 2.83
CA GLN A 116 22.71 -27.86 3.51
C GLN A 116 24.01 -27.75 2.74
N ILE A 117 25.11 -27.51 3.45
CA ILE A 117 26.46 -27.54 2.89
C ILE A 117 27.19 -28.73 3.48
N LYS A 118 27.70 -29.60 2.59
CA LYS A 118 28.53 -30.74 2.98
C LYS A 118 29.96 -30.28 3.24
N LEU A 119 30.61 -30.93 4.21
CA LEU A 119 32.05 -30.81 4.38
C LEU A 119 32.78 -31.26 3.11
N LYS A 120 33.69 -30.42 2.61
CA LYS A 120 34.67 -30.79 1.59
C LYS A 120 35.85 -31.51 2.25
N PRO A 121 36.72 -32.19 1.47
CA PRO A 121 37.99 -32.70 2.01
C PRO A 121 38.70 -31.61 2.82
N LEU A 122 39.23 -32.00 3.98
CA LEU A 122 39.84 -31.08 4.93
C LEU A 122 41.36 -31.15 4.81
N LEU A 123 42.01 -29.99 4.84
CA LEU A 123 43.46 -29.90 4.90
C LEU A 123 43.97 -30.47 6.23
N ILE A 124 45.05 -31.24 6.15
CA ILE A 124 45.77 -31.80 7.29
C ILE A 124 47.17 -31.19 7.34
N ASN A 125 47.68 -30.92 8.55
CA ASN A 125 49.05 -30.43 8.71
C ASN A 125 50.08 -31.43 8.18
N ASP A 126 51.02 -30.94 7.38
CA ASP A 126 52.20 -31.67 6.92
C ASP A 126 52.98 -32.27 8.10
N PHE A 127 53.64 -33.40 7.88
CA PHE A 127 54.50 -34.01 8.89
C PHE A 127 55.70 -34.74 8.29
N ASN A 128 56.73 -34.89 9.12
CA ASN A 128 57.98 -35.55 8.78
C ASN A 128 58.29 -36.67 9.78
N CYS A 129 58.68 -37.84 9.24
CA CYS A 129 59.25 -38.95 9.99
C CYS A 129 60.67 -39.24 9.48
N ILE A 130 61.66 -39.18 10.38
CA ILE A 130 63.06 -39.53 10.10
C ILE A 130 63.38 -40.89 10.71
N SER A 131 64.05 -41.77 9.97
CA SER A 131 64.57 -43.04 10.48
C SER A 131 65.97 -43.35 9.95
N ALA A 132 66.63 -44.31 10.60
CA ALA A 132 67.95 -44.80 10.20
C ALA A 132 68.08 -46.26 10.59
N ASN A 133 68.59 -47.09 9.69
CA ASN A 133 69.02 -48.46 10.01
C ASN A 133 70.53 -48.55 9.85
N THR A 134 71.23 -49.09 10.84
CA THR A 134 72.67 -49.29 10.71
C THR A 134 72.97 -50.48 9.80
N PHE A 135 74.19 -50.52 9.26
CA PHE A 135 74.65 -51.64 8.43
C PHE A 135 74.59 -52.96 9.19
N GLY A 136 74.93 -52.94 10.49
CA GLY A 136 74.88 -54.11 11.37
C GLY A 136 73.45 -54.59 11.66
N ASP A 137 72.52 -53.65 11.86
CA ASP A 137 71.10 -54.00 12.10
C ASP A 137 70.51 -54.69 10.88
N LEU A 138 70.66 -54.09 9.69
CA LEU A 138 70.15 -54.67 8.45
C LEU A 138 70.79 -56.03 8.13
N LEU A 139 72.08 -56.23 8.43
CA LEU A 139 72.71 -57.55 8.30
C LEU A 139 72.03 -58.59 9.20
N THR A 140 71.78 -58.22 10.46
CA THR A 140 71.15 -59.09 11.45
C THR A 140 69.71 -59.43 11.07
N ASP A 141 68.99 -58.43 10.56
CA ASP A 141 67.55 -58.50 10.33
C ASP A 141 67.19 -59.10 8.95
N ASN A 142 68.03 -58.92 7.93
CA ASN A 142 67.66 -59.21 6.53
C ASN A 142 68.54 -60.25 5.83
N PHE A 143 69.72 -60.58 6.36
CA PHE A 143 70.68 -61.48 5.70
C PHE A 143 70.89 -62.79 6.48
N SER A 144 71.47 -63.80 5.81
CA SER A 144 71.71 -65.10 6.44
C SER A 144 72.74 -65.02 7.58
N LEU A 145 72.69 -65.97 8.51
CA LEU A 145 73.72 -66.09 9.54
C LEU A 145 75.15 -66.23 8.96
N ALA A 146 75.29 -66.82 7.77
CA ALA A 146 76.57 -66.92 7.09
C ALA A 146 77.08 -65.55 6.61
N ASP A 147 76.19 -64.73 6.04
CA ASP A 147 76.50 -63.36 5.63
C ASP A 147 76.84 -62.49 6.84
N GLN A 148 76.04 -62.59 7.90
CA GLN A 148 76.29 -61.87 9.16
C GLN A 148 77.69 -62.18 9.70
N ASN A 149 78.06 -63.47 9.77
CA ASN A 149 79.39 -63.88 10.22
C ASN A 149 80.49 -63.38 9.28
N TYR A 150 80.28 -63.44 7.96
CA TYR A 150 81.22 -62.95 6.95
C TYR A 150 81.48 -61.44 7.11
N TYR A 151 80.43 -60.62 7.11
CA TYR A 151 80.56 -59.17 7.23
C TYR A 151 81.05 -58.76 8.61
N THR A 152 80.63 -59.41 9.70
CA THR A 152 81.12 -59.11 11.05
C THR A 152 82.62 -59.39 11.17
N ALA A 153 83.10 -60.52 10.64
CA ALA A 153 84.52 -60.83 10.61
C ALA A 153 85.31 -59.81 9.79
N LYS A 154 84.79 -59.36 8.64
CA LYS A 154 85.41 -58.35 7.79
C LYS A 154 85.40 -56.95 8.42
N ILE A 155 84.35 -56.57 9.12
CA ILE A 155 84.29 -55.29 9.86
C ILE A 155 85.29 -55.32 11.03
N ALA A 156 85.45 -56.47 11.70
CA ALA A 156 86.37 -56.61 12.84
C ALA A 156 87.86 -56.47 12.46
N THR A 157 88.25 -56.73 11.21
CA THR A 157 89.65 -56.52 10.78
C THR A 157 90.01 -55.04 10.67
N GLY A 158 89.03 -54.15 10.46
CA GLY A 158 89.23 -52.70 10.40
C GLY A 158 90.07 -52.22 9.20
N VAL A 159 90.20 -53.03 8.15
CA VAL A 159 90.98 -52.71 6.94
C VAL A 159 90.10 -52.61 5.69
N ASN A 160 90.61 -51.96 4.64
CA ASN A 160 89.94 -51.87 3.34
C ASN A 160 89.92 -53.23 2.65
N GLU A 161 88.75 -53.66 2.19
CA GLU A 161 88.50 -54.98 1.60
C GLU A 161 87.65 -54.84 0.32
N ASN A 162 87.61 -55.90 -0.48
CA ASN A 162 86.71 -56.01 -1.63
C ASN A 162 85.47 -56.83 -1.23
N TYR A 163 84.29 -56.34 -1.59
CA TYR A 163 83.01 -56.96 -1.32
C TYR A 163 82.30 -57.29 -2.63
N SER A 164 81.74 -58.49 -2.69
CA SER A 164 80.85 -58.90 -3.78
C SER A 164 79.42 -58.46 -3.48
N GLU A 165 78.60 -58.42 -4.52
CA GLU A 165 77.16 -58.19 -4.37
C GLU A 165 76.53 -59.26 -3.46
N ASN A 166 75.64 -58.83 -2.57
CA ASN A 166 74.92 -59.72 -1.68
C ASN A 166 73.46 -59.29 -1.49
N GLN A 167 72.54 -60.24 -1.61
CA GLN A 167 71.10 -60.01 -1.56
C GLN A 167 70.51 -60.46 -0.22
N ALA A 168 69.64 -59.64 0.36
CA ALA A 168 68.87 -60.00 1.54
C ALA A 168 67.96 -61.21 1.29
N LEU A 169 67.84 -62.09 2.29
CA LEU A 169 66.99 -63.28 2.24
C LEU A 169 65.63 -63.09 2.94
N SER A 170 65.51 -62.08 3.80
CA SER A 170 64.29 -61.75 4.53
C SER A 170 64.00 -60.25 4.52
N THR A 171 62.74 -59.90 4.72
CA THR A 171 62.31 -58.52 5.00
C THR A 171 62.01 -58.39 6.48
N SER A 172 62.31 -57.21 7.03
CA SER A 172 62.11 -56.88 8.44
C SER A 172 61.36 -55.57 8.55
N VAL A 173 60.49 -55.49 9.55
CA VAL A 173 59.60 -54.35 9.78
C VAL A 173 60.32 -53.34 10.66
N HIS A 174 60.43 -52.11 10.19
CA HIS A 174 61.02 -50.99 10.93
C HIS A 174 59.93 -49.97 11.25
N THR A 175 59.79 -49.60 12.52
CA THR A 175 58.78 -48.61 12.96
C THR A 175 59.32 -47.19 12.86
N LEU A 176 58.50 -46.30 12.28
CA LEU A 176 58.78 -44.87 12.21
C LEU A 176 58.32 -44.16 13.50
N PRO A 177 58.95 -43.03 13.86
CA PRO A 177 58.47 -42.22 14.97
C PRO A 177 57.01 -41.79 14.77
N SER A 178 56.21 -41.87 15.83
CA SER A 178 54.81 -41.39 15.82
C SER A 178 54.74 -39.88 15.57
N HIS A 179 53.72 -39.43 14.86
CA HIS A 179 53.45 -38.02 14.57
C HIS A 179 52.09 -37.58 15.12
N ALA A 180 51.88 -36.26 15.23
CA ALA A 180 50.70 -35.66 15.87
C ALA A 180 49.72 -34.99 14.88
N SER A 181 49.86 -35.24 13.57
CA SER A 181 48.94 -34.68 12.57
C SER A 181 47.60 -35.42 12.52
N VAL A 182 47.63 -36.75 12.63
CA VAL A 182 46.43 -37.59 12.62
C VAL A 182 46.54 -38.69 13.67
N ASP A 183 45.42 -39.12 14.24
CA ASP A 183 45.29 -40.45 14.84
C ASP A 183 45.14 -41.47 13.70
N TRP A 184 44.20 -41.17 12.79
CA TRP A 184 44.00 -41.85 11.51
C TRP A 184 43.20 -40.97 10.54
N ALA A 185 43.42 -41.10 9.24
CA ALA A 185 42.62 -40.44 8.22
C ALA A 185 42.70 -41.16 6.88
N ILE A 186 41.66 -40.99 6.06
CA ILE A 186 41.64 -41.40 4.65
C ILE A 186 42.01 -40.17 3.82
N PHE A 187 43.23 -40.15 3.31
CA PHE A 187 43.75 -39.08 2.48
C PHE A 187 43.23 -39.23 1.05
N SER A 188 42.54 -38.21 0.56
CA SER A 188 42.00 -38.15 -0.81
C SER A 188 43.00 -37.58 -1.81
N ASP A 189 43.89 -36.71 -1.34
CA ASP A 189 44.98 -36.11 -2.12
C ASP A 189 46.19 -35.85 -1.22
N GLY A 190 47.34 -35.59 -1.82
CA GLY A 190 48.59 -35.24 -1.15
C GLY A 190 49.80 -35.97 -1.74
N THR A 191 50.98 -35.70 -1.20
CA THR A 191 52.23 -36.34 -1.67
C THR A 191 53.06 -36.85 -0.50
N ILE A 192 53.59 -38.07 -0.64
CA ILE A 192 54.67 -38.57 0.20
C ILE A 192 55.97 -38.46 -0.57
N GLU A 193 56.97 -37.88 0.09
CA GLU A 193 58.34 -37.75 -0.37
C GLU A 193 59.24 -38.58 0.56
N VAL A 194 60.05 -39.48 0.01
CA VAL A 194 61.05 -40.25 0.78
C VAL A 194 62.43 -39.95 0.23
N THR A 195 63.28 -39.33 1.05
CA THR A 195 64.70 -39.13 0.74
C THR A 195 65.52 -40.20 1.44
N ALA A 196 66.18 -41.06 0.68
CA ALA A 196 67.14 -42.03 1.19
C ALA A 196 68.56 -41.47 1.15
N PHE A 197 69.35 -41.69 2.18
CA PHE A 197 70.76 -41.31 2.27
C PHE A 197 71.61 -42.51 2.66
N ASN A 198 72.48 -42.95 1.75
CA ASN A 198 73.36 -44.08 1.99
C ASN A 198 74.69 -43.61 2.63
N GLU A 199 74.90 -43.89 3.91
CA GLU A 199 76.20 -43.69 4.56
C GLU A 199 77.10 -44.94 4.54
N PHE A 200 76.60 -46.07 4.03
CA PHE A 200 77.42 -47.28 3.89
C PHE A 200 78.56 -47.03 2.89
N ALA A 201 79.67 -47.75 3.09
CA ALA A 201 80.79 -47.72 2.15
C ALA A 201 80.54 -48.53 0.86
N VAL A 202 79.41 -49.26 0.77
CA VAL A 202 78.95 -50.01 -0.41
C VAL A 202 77.72 -49.36 -1.04
N PRO A 203 77.54 -49.42 -2.37
CA PRO A 203 76.28 -49.04 -3.01
C PRO A 203 75.12 -49.93 -2.53
N VAL A 204 73.89 -49.43 -2.54
CA VAL A 204 72.70 -50.19 -2.11
C VAL A 204 71.55 -50.06 -3.11
N GLN A 205 70.79 -51.14 -3.32
CA GLN A 205 69.47 -51.13 -3.96
C GLN A 205 68.42 -51.63 -2.98
N PHE A 206 67.21 -51.09 -3.03
CA PHE A 206 66.07 -51.54 -2.26
C PHE A 206 64.77 -50.94 -2.82
N SER A 207 63.63 -51.47 -2.40
CA SER A 207 62.33 -50.82 -2.47
C SER A 207 61.91 -50.49 -1.04
N TYR A 208 61.46 -49.25 -0.81
CA TYR A 208 60.92 -48.82 0.47
C TYR A 208 59.41 -48.98 0.44
N ASP A 209 58.89 -49.98 1.13
CA ASP A 209 57.45 -50.25 1.20
C ASP A 209 56.91 -49.65 2.52
N LEU A 210 56.12 -48.58 2.42
CA LEU A 210 55.54 -47.87 3.55
C LEU A 210 54.20 -48.49 3.93
N TYR A 211 54.01 -48.77 5.20
CA TYR A 211 52.80 -49.31 5.79
C TYR A 211 52.27 -48.38 6.87
N THR A 212 50.96 -48.47 7.11
CA THR A 212 50.31 -47.90 8.29
C THR A 212 49.70 -49.03 9.12
N ASP A 213 49.72 -48.91 10.43
CA ASP A 213 48.94 -49.77 11.33
C ASP A 213 47.79 -48.96 11.93
N TYR A 214 46.56 -49.40 11.65
CA TYR A 214 45.39 -48.91 12.35
C TYR A 214 44.62 -50.06 12.98
N LYS A 215 44.46 -50.03 14.31
CA LYS A 215 43.77 -51.07 15.10
C LYS A 215 44.34 -52.49 14.88
N ASN A 216 45.67 -52.60 14.84
CA ASN A 216 46.40 -53.85 14.59
C ASN A 216 46.13 -54.44 13.20
N ASN A 217 45.76 -53.60 12.24
CA ASN A 217 45.63 -53.96 10.83
C ASN A 217 46.64 -53.17 10.02
N ARG A 218 47.69 -53.86 9.58
CA ARG A 218 48.79 -53.28 8.82
C ARG A 218 48.48 -53.30 7.34
N THR A 219 48.45 -52.12 6.72
CA THR A 219 48.12 -51.95 5.30
C THR A 219 49.19 -51.16 4.58
N LEU A 220 49.50 -51.54 3.34
CA LEU A 220 50.45 -50.84 2.48
C LEU A 220 49.89 -49.46 2.10
N VAL A 221 50.66 -48.40 2.34
CA VAL A 221 50.35 -47.02 1.98
C VAL A 221 50.93 -46.68 0.61
N ALA A 222 52.23 -46.93 0.42
CA ALA A 222 52.96 -46.60 -0.81
C ALA A 222 54.23 -47.44 -0.97
N LYS A 223 54.70 -47.59 -2.21
CA LYS A 223 56.00 -48.21 -2.52
C LYS A 223 56.91 -47.22 -3.24
N PHE A 224 58.16 -47.13 -2.82
CA PHE A 224 59.17 -46.27 -3.43
C PHE A 224 60.29 -47.15 -3.98
N ASP A 225 60.42 -47.16 -5.31
CA ASP A 225 61.41 -47.99 -5.99
C ASP A 225 62.77 -47.28 -6.07
N PHE A 226 63.75 -47.74 -5.28
CA PHE A 226 65.16 -47.33 -5.37
C PHE A 226 66.02 -48.42 -6.05
N THR A 227 65.41 -49.38 -6.75
CA THR A 227 66.11 -50.37 -7.57
C THR A 227 66.28 -49.90 -9.02
N LYS A 228 65.50 -48.89 -9.44
CA LYS A 228 65.52 -48.34 -10.80
C LYS A 228 65.68 -46.83 -10.85
N ASP A 229 66.31 -46.38 -11.92
CA ASP A 229 66.45 -44.97 -12.25
C ASP A 229 65.12 -44.43 -12.78
N THR A 230 64.70 -43.26 -12.31
CA THR A 230 63.37 -42.71 -12.59
C THR A 230 63.20 -42.24 -14.03
N VAL A 231 64.29 -42.06 -14.78
CA VAL A 231 64.27 -41.58 -16.17
C VAL A 231 64.51 -42.73 -17.14
N THR A 232 65.50 -43.57 -16.85
CA THR A 232 65.97 -44.62 -17.77
C THR A 232 65.36 -45.99 -17.50
N ALA A 233 64.73 -46.19 -16.33
CA ALA A 233 64.22 -47.48 -15.85
C ALA A 233 65.27 -48.61 -15.76
N LEU A 234 66.55 -48.27 -15.86
CA LEU A 234 67.68 -49.18 -15.68
C LEU A 234 67.97 -49.39 -14.18
N PRO A 235 68.69 -50.47 -13.80
CA PRO A 235 69.09 -50.69 -12.41
C PRO A 235 69.83 -49.48 -11.83
N PHE A 236 69.36 -48.98 -10.69
CA PHE A 236 69.91 -47.83 -9.99
C PHE A 236 70.50 -48.25 -8.67
N TRP A 237 71.74 -47.84 -8.40
CA TRP A 237 72.44 -48.10 -7.14
C TRP A 237 72.63 -46.78 -6.40
N LEU A 238 72.08 -46.68 -5.19
CA LEU A 238 72.32 -45.53 -4.33
C LEU A 238 73.77 -45.58 -3.82
N GLN A 239 74.62 -44.74 -4.40
CA GLN A 239 76.06 -44.74 -4.14
C GLN A 239 76.41 -44.27 -2.71
N PRO A 240 77.55 -44.72 -2.14
CA PRO A 240 78.06 -44.23 -0.86
C PRO A 240 78.10 -42.70 -0.78
N GLY A 241 77.58 -42.14 0.31
CA GLY A 241 77.52 -40.72 0.57
C GLY A 241 76.55 -39.93 -0.33
N LYS A 242 75.65 -40.60 -1.08
CA LYS A 242 74.64 -39.95 -1.93
C LYS A 242 73.23 -40.05 -1.35
N LYS A 243 72.43 -39.04 -1.69
CA LYS A 243 71.00 -38.95 -1.38
C LYS A 243 70.19 -39.13 -2.65
N GLU A 244 69.02 -39.74 -2.52
CA GLU A 244 68.06 -39.87 -3.60
C GLU A 244 66.64 -39.66 -3.08
N LEU A 245 65.81 -38.94 -3.84
CA LEU A 245 64.42 -38.63 -3.50
C LEU A 245 63.46 -39.39 -4.41
N ARG A 246 62.42 -39.98 -3.80
CA ARG A 246 61.28 -40.59 -4.50
C ARG A 246 59.98 -39.96 -4.00
N ARG A 247 58.98 -39.88 -4.87
CA ARG A 247 57.68 -39.28 -4.57
C ARG A 247 56.55 -40.18 -5.02
N VAL A 248 55.48 -40.24 -4.23
CA VAL A 248 54.24 -40.94 -4.56
C VAL A 248 53.07 -40.03 -4.21
N LYS A 249 52.11 -39.92 -5.13
CA LYS A 249 50.84 -39.25 -4.86
C LYS A 249 49.94 -40.13 -4.03
N LEU A 250 49.24 -39.52 -3.08
CA LEU A 250 48.23 -40.19 -2.28
C LEU A 250 46.86 -40.01 -2.91
N SER A 251 46.09 -41.09 -2.93
CA SER A 251 44.68 -41.02 -3.31
C SER A 251 43.91 -42.15 -2.65
N ASN A 252 42.91 -41.78 -1.85
CA ASN A 252 42.04 -42.66 -1.08
C ASN A 252 42.80 -43.70 -0.24
N VAL A 253 43.87 -43.27 0.44
CA VAL A 253 44.71 -44.13 1.26
C VAL A 253 44.49 -43.87 2.75
N LEU A 254 44.40 -44.95 3.53
CA LEU A 254 44.38 -44.86 4.99
C LEU A 254 45.80 -44.58 5.50
N VAL A 255 45.94 -43.59 6.38
CA VAL A 255 47.19 -43.27 7.08
C VAL A 255 46.88 -43.02 8.55
N SER A 256 47.66 -43.62 9.45
CA SER A 256 47.55 -43.45 10.90
C SER A 256 48.82 -42.85 11.50
N SER A 257 48.74 -42.48 12.78
CA SER A 257 49.89 -42.06 13.59
C SER A 257 51.02 -43.10 13.69
N LYS A 258 50.74 -44.36 13.33
CA LYS A 258 51.68 -45.49 13.37
C LYS A 258 52.05 -45.90 11.95
N LEU A 259 53.28 -45.61 11.59
CA LEU A 259 53.84 -45.93 10.30
C LEU A 259 55.01 -46.89 10.48
N ASP A 260 55.09 -47.87 9.59
CA ASP A 260 56.21 -48.81 9.51
C ASP A 260 56.71 -48.85 8.08
N TYR A 261 57.93 -49.30 7.86
CA TYR A 261 58.42 -49.61 6.53
C TYR A 261 59.16 -50.93 6.48
N GLU A 262 59.21 -51.51 5.29
CA GLU A 262 60.08 -52.62 4.97
C GLU A 262 61.02 -52.22 3.83
N LEU A 263 62.25 -52.70 3.91
CA LEU A 263 63.18 -52.67 2.79
C LEU A 263 63.05 -54.01 2.06
N THR A 264 62.33 -54.00 0.94
CA THR A 264 62.23 -55.17 0.05
C THR A 264 63.27 -55.08 -1.06
N ASN A 265 63.65 -56.20 -1.66
CA ASN A 265 64.71 -56.25 -2.68
C ASN A 265 66.03 -55.58 -2.23
N LEU A 266 66.37 -55.67 -0.95
CA LEU A 266 67.59 -55.08 -0.41
C LEU A 266 68.83 -55.83 -0.93
N VAL A 267 69.73 -55.10 -1.57
CA VAL A 267 70.99 -55.64 -2.10
C VAL A 267 72.14 -54.71 -1.73
N TYR A 268 73.19 -55.28 -1.14
CA TYR A 268 74.49 -54.61 -1.00
C TYR A 268 75.30 -54.84 -2.26
N GLY A 269 75.74 -53.76 -2.90
CA GLY A 269 76.46 -53.79 -4.16
C GLY A 269 77.94 -54.11 -3.97
N ALA A 270 78.57 -54.57 -5.05
CA ALA A 270 80.01 -54.78 -5.05
C ALA A 270 80.77 -53.46 -4.81
N ALA A 271 81.85 -53.53 -4.03
CA ALA A 271 82.74 -52.40 -3.78
C ALA A 271 84.19 -52.88 -3.66
N ASN A 272 85.13 -52.06 -4.14
CA ASN A 272 86.55 -52.38 -4.13
C ASN A 272 87.32 -51.45 -3.19
N GLY A 273 88.09 -52.02 -2.27
CA GLY A 273 88.99 -51.29 -1.38
C GLY A 273 88.29 -50.35 -0.40
N VAL A 274 87.13 -50.74 0.14
CA VAL A 274 86.35 -49.92 1.08
C VAL A 274 86.38 -50.49 2.50
N LEU A 275 86.23 -49.60 3.49
CA LEU A 275 86.12 -49.97 4.90
C LEU A 275 84.64 -49.92 5.31
N LEU A 276 84.06 -51.07 5.66
CA LEU A 276 82.71 -51.13 6.22
C LEU A 276 82.73 -50.85 7.72
N LYS A 277 81.74 -50.09 8.21
CA LYS A 277 81.49 -49.91 9.65
C LYS A 277 80.09 -50.35 9.98
N SER A 278 79.95 -51.13 11.04
CA SER A 278 78.64 -51.58 11.52
C SER A 278 77.70 -50.42 11.91
N GLN A 279 78.24 -49.23 12.18
CA GLN A 279 77.49 -48.04 12.63
C GLN A 279 77.13 -47.08 11.48
N ASP A 280 77.67 -47.28 10.27
CA ASP A 280 77.22 -46.53 9.11
C ASP A 280 75.74 -46.84 8.86
N SER A 281 74.95 -45.87 8.40
CA SER A 281 73.50 -45.98 8.35
C SER A 281 72.91 -45.71 6.97
N LEU A 282 71.81 -46.40 6.65
CA LEU A 282 70.89 -46.00 5.60
C LEU A 282 69.78 -45.17 6.25
N LYS A 283 69.74 -43.87 5.95
CA LYS A 283 68.81 -42.91 6.57
C LYS A 283 67.67 -42.58 5.63
N PHE A 284 66.48 -42.39 6.20
CA PHE A 284 65.27 -42.00 5.48
C PHE A 284 64.66 -40.76 6.11
N ASP A 285 64.37 -39.76 5.27
CA ASP A 285 63.62 -38.56 5.61
C ASP A 285 62.32 -38.59 4.80
N MET A 286 61.21 -38.89 5.49
CA MET A 286 59.90 -39.02 4.87
C MET A 286 59.03 -37.81 5.22
N ILE A 287 58.55 -37.10 4.20
CA ILE A 287 57.66 -35.95 4.35
C ILE A 287 56.33 -36.28 3.70
N ILE A 288 55.25 -36.09 4.43
CA ILE A 288 53.89 -36.12 3.93
C ILE A 288 53.37 -34.69 3.93
N LYS A 289 52.97 -34.18 2.76
CA LYS A 289 52.58 -32.78 2.60
C LYS A 289 51.42 -32.56 1.63
N ASP A 290 50.81 -31.38 1.74
CA ASP A 290 49.69 -30.91 0.91
C ASP A 290 48.51 -31.90 0.94
N VAL A 291 48.21 -32.43 2.13
CA VAL A 291 47.24 -33.52 2.29
C VAL A 291 45.83 -33.01 2.52
N GLU A 292 44.89 -33.56 1.76
CA GLU A 292 43.46 -33.45 2.01
C GLU A 292 42.88 -34.80 2.46
N ALA A 293 41.96 -34.77 3.42
CA ALA A 293 41.32 -35.96 3.95
C ALA A 293 39.80 -35.90 3.88
N VAL A 294 39.17 -37.02 3.53
CA VAL A 294 37.69 -37.14 3.43
C VAL A 294 37.03 -37.63 4.70
N LYS A 295 37.80 -38.27 5.59
CA LYS A 295 37.34 -38.81 6.86
C LYS A 295 38.54 -39.09 7.77
N GLY A 296 38.39 -38.90 9.07
CA GLY A 296 39.44 -39.26 10.01
C GLY A 296 39.26 -38.62 11.37
N LYS A 297 40.32 -38.74 12.16
CA LYS A 297 40.50 -38.09 13.44
C LYS A 297 41.86 -37.40 13.42
N ALA A 298 41.89 -36.08 13.31
CA ALA A 298 43.10 -35.32 13.02
C ALA A 298 43.17 -33.96 13.70
N ASN A 299 44.36 -33.37 13.71
CA ASN A 299 44.58 -31.98 14.07
C ASN A 299 44.49 -31.12 12.80
N LEU A 300 43.36 -30.46 12.64
CA LEU A 300 43.02 -29.60 11.50
C LEU A 300 43.55 -28.17 11.71
N PRO A 301 44.35 -27.63 10.77
CA PRO A 301 44.65 -26.20 10.74
C PRO A 301 43.39 -25.38 10.48
N PHE A 302 43.41 -24.11 10.89
CA PHE A 302 42.38 -23.14 10.50
C PHE A 302 42.21 -23.11 8.99
N GLN A 303 40.98 -23.36 8.55
CA GLN A 303 40.65 -23.40 7.13
C GLN A 303 39.21 -22.93 6.89
N ILE A 304 39.02 -22.25 5.77
CA ILE A 304 37.72 -21.76 5.31
C ILE A 304 37.22 -22.72 4.24
N LEU A 305 36.06 -23.34 4.47
CA LEU A 305 35.56 -24.48 3.68
C LEU A 305 34.70 -24.06 2.49
N SER A 306 34.08 -22.88 2.58
CA SER A 306 33.32 -22.28 1.49
C SER A 306 33.47 -20.77 1.56
N VAL A 307 33.73 -20.14 0.41
CA VAL A 307 33.88 -18.69 0.29
C VAL A 307 32.85 -18.08 -0.67
N ASP A 308 32.27 -18.86 -1.59
CA ASP A 308 31.68 -18.31 -2.83
C ASP A 308 30.33 -18.95 -3.27
N THR A 309 29.47 -19.35 -2.33
CA THR A 309 28.06 -19.62 -2.69
C THR A 309 27.20 -18.44 -2.29
N THR A 310 26.95 -17.54 -3.25
CA THR A 310 25.88 -16.55 -3.12
C THR A 310 24.55 -17.27 -3.28
N HIS A 311 23.75 -17.26 -2.22
CA HIS A 311 22.36 -17.71 -2.25
C HIS A 311 21.48 -16.50 -2.48
N PHE A 312 20.43 -16.66 -3.28
CA PHE A 312 19.48 -15.59 -3.58
C PHE A 312 18.14 -15.92 -2.93
N PHE A 313 17.69 -15.04 -2.04
CA PHE A 313 16.40 -15.15 -1.38
C PHE A 313 15.37 -14.31 -2.12
N THR A 314 14.15 -14.84 -2.24
CA THR A 314 13.04 -14.09 -2.83
C THR A 314 12.44 -13.17 -1.77
N VAL A 315 12.37 -11.88 -2.08
CA VAL A 315 11.66 -10.86 -1.30
C VAL A 315 10.45 -10.43 -2.09
N HIS A 316 9.25 -10.51 -1.53
CA HIS A 316 8.02 -10.18 -2.22
C HIS A 316 7.02 -9.48 -1.30
N GLU A 317 6.15 -8.69 -1.92
CA GLU A 317 4.93 -8.18 -1.31
C GLU A 317 3.84 -9.28 -1.37
N HIS A 318 2.69 -9.10 -0.74
CA HIS A 318 1.55 -10.02 -0.84
C HIS A 318 1.17 -10.32 -2.30
N ASN A 319 1.20 -9.31 -3.19
CA ASN A 319 1.09 -9.55 -4.63
C ASN A 319 2.48 -9.91 -5.21
N LYS A 320 2.63 -11.17 -5.62
CA LYS A 320 3.89 -11.72 -6.16
C LYS A 320 4.26 -11.23 -7.56
N ASP A 321 3.34 -10.58 -8.26
CA ASP A 321 3.58 -10.04 -9.61
C ASP A 321 4.30 -8.67 -9.57
N LYS A 322 4.39 -8.04 -8.38
CA LYS A 322 5.15 -6.81 -8.17
C LYS A 322 6.65 -7.09 -8.17
N GLN A 323 7.41 -6.19 -8.79
CA GLN A 323 8.87 -6.29 -8.88
C GLN A 323 9.51 -5.25 -7.98
N LEU A 324 9.98 -5.65 -6.81
CA LEU A 324 10.68 -4.79 -5.87
C LEU A 324 12.16 -4.68 -6.25
N TYR A 325 12.67 -3.47 -6.28
CA TYR A 325 14.07 -3.17 -6.60
C TYR A 325 14.84 -2.75 -5.37
N ASN A 326 14.22 -1.98 -4.47
CA ASN A 326 14.87 -1.48 -3.28
C ASN A 326 13.90 -1.35 -2.10
N ILE A 327 14.45 -1.47 -0.88
CA ILE A 327 13.70 -1.33 0.37
C ILE A 327 14.58 -0.59 1.38
N ASP A 328 14.14 0.56 1.87
CA ASP A 328 14.73 1.20 3.05
C ASP A 328 14.00 0.65 4.29
N VAL A 329 14.69 -0.15 5.10
CA VAL A 329 14.12 -0.81 6.28
C VAL A 329 14.01 0.17 7.43
N LYS A 330 12.78 0.46 7.85
CA LYS A 330 12.51 1.30 9.03
C LYS A 330 12.80 0.55 10.32
N GLN A 331 12.27 -0.67 10.44
CA GLN A 331 12.47 -1.55 11.58
C GLN A 331 12.21 -3.00 11.17
N GLY A 332 13.03 -3.92 11.65
CA GLY A 332 12.76 -5.35 11.54
C GLY A 332 14.03 -6.18 11.52
N ALA A 333 13.87 -7.50 11.51
CA ALA A 333 14.97 -8.44 11.56
C ALA A 333 14.66 -9.65 10.69
N VAL A 334 15.70 -10.44 10.39
CA VAL A 334 15.52 -11.76 9.79
C VAL A 334 15.82 -12.84 10.80
N ASP A 335 14.94 -13.82 10.93
CA ASP A 335 15.15 -15.00 11.75
C ASP A 335 16.10 -15.97 11.02
N TYR A 336 17.08 -16.48 11.75
CA TYR A 336 17.98 -17.52 11.27
C TYR A 336 17.97 -18.72 12.21
N SER A 337 18.24 -19.90 11.65
CA SER A 337 18.56 -21.11 12.40
C SER A 337 19.69 -21.85 11.69
N VAL A 338 20.72 -22.23 12.44
CA VAL A 338 21.88 -22.94 11.92
C VAL A 338 22.13 -24.15 12.80
N SER A 339 22.37 -25.30 12.20
CA SER A 339 22.74 -26.53 12.90
C SER A 339 23.89 -27.25 12.22
N THR A 340 24.70 -27.93 13.01
CA THR A 340 25.83 -28.72 12.51
C THR A 340 25.79 -30.11 13.13
N ASN A 341 26.19 -31.13 12.37
CA ASN A 341 26.44 -32.48 12.88
C ASN A 341 27.94 -32.86 12.80
N ILE A 342 28.79 -31.84 12.71
CA ILE A 342 30.25 -31.94 12.71
C ILE A 342 30.72 -32.07 14.16
N ASN A 343 31.70 -32.94 14.39
CA ASN A 343 32.24 -33.19 15.74
C ASN A 343 33.27 -32.11 16.18
N SER A 344 33.10 -30.89 15.69
CA SER A 344 33.98 -29.74 15.91
C SER A 344 33.18 -28.45 16.07
N GLY A 345 33.81 -27.42 16.66
CA GLY A 345 33.30 -26.06 16.59
C GLY A 345 33.31 -25.54 15.14
N VAL A 346 32.27 -24.81 14.77
CA VAL A 346 32.11 -24.21 13.43
C VAL A 346 31.74 -22.75 13.60
N SER A 347 32.46 -21.87 12.90
CA SER A 347 32.10 -20.46 12.78
C SER A 347 31.45 -20.22 11.42
N VAL A 348 30.23 -19.68 11.44
CA VAL A 348 29.45 -19.34 10.24
C VAL A 348 29.33 -17.83 10.13
N SER A 349 29.85 -17.26 9.07
CA SER A 349 29.71 -15.83 8.74
C SER A 349 28.69 -15.66 7.63
N LEU A 350 27.54 -15.06 7.97
CA LEU A 350 26.53 -14.58 7.02
C LEU A 350 26.84 -13.13 6.64
N SER A 351 26.77 -12.81 5.35
CA SER A 351 26.81 -11.44 4.86
C SER A 351 25.74 -11.21 3.80
N LEU A 352 25.03 -10.09 3.89
CA LEU A 352 24.09 -9.61 2.88
C LEU A 352 24.76 -8.44 2.13
N PRO A 353 25.49 -8.70 1.02
CA PRO A 353 26.35 -7.70 0.38
C PRO A 353 25.59 -6.47 -0.16
N THR A 354 24.30 -6.62 -0.47
CA THR A 354 23.44 -5.57 -1.02
C THR A 354 22.49 -4.96 -0.01
N THR A 355 22.57 -5.40 1.25
CA THR A 355 21.88 -4.78 2.38
C THR A 355 22.89 -3.93 3.15
N GLN A 356 22.84 -2.62 3.00
CA GLN A 356 23.87 -1.71 3.49
C GLN A 356 23.34 -0.65 4.45
N LYS A 357 24.18 -0.30 5.44
CA LYS A 357 23.98 0.83 6.34
C LYS A 357 25.29 1.59 6.41
N ASP A 358 25.26 2.89 6.09
CA ASP A 358 26.46 3.73 5.97
C ASP A 358 27.52 3.16 5.01
N GLY A 359 27.08 2.50 3.94
CA GLY A 359 27.93 1.85 2.94
C GLY A 359 28.53 0.51 3.37
N LEU A 360 28.24 0.03 4.58
CA LEU A 360 28.74 -1.25 5.09
C LEU A 360 27.67 -2.36 4.95
N PRO A 361 28.03 -3.54 4.41
CA PRO A 361 27.09 -4.63 4.27
C PRO A 361 26.70 -5.21 5.64
N ALA A 362 25.45 -5.65 5.76
CA ALA A 362 25.00 -6.37 6.93
C ALA A 362 25.79 -7.68 7.05
N SER A 363 26.41 -7.93 8.20
CA SER A 363 27.07 -9.21 8.50
C SER A 363 26.77 -9.72 9.91
N LYS A 364 26.79 -11.04 10.07
CA LYS A 364 26.57 -11.75 11.33
C LYS A 364 27.45 -12.98 11.40
N THR A 365 28.21 -13.11 12.49
CA THR A 365 28.94 -14.35 12.83
C THR A 365 28.14 -15.17 13.83
N ILE A 366 28.07 -16.46 13.59
CA ILE A 366 27.34 -17.45 14.39
C ILE A 366 28.33 -18.55 14.75
N GLU A 367 28.62 -18.67 16.04
CA GLU A 367 29.50 -19.70 16.57
C GLU A 367 28.68 -20.92 17.02
N LEU A 368 29.04 -22.10 16.52
CA LEU A 368 28.40 -23.36 16.87
C LEU A 368 29.40 -24.26 17.57
N LEU A 369 28.98 -24.86 18.69
CA LEU A 369 29.69 -25.98 19.28
C LEU A 369 29.40 -27.27 18.48
N SER A 370 30.23 -28.28 18.70
CA SER A 370 30.06 -29.59 18.06
C SER A 370 28.64 -30.15 18.24
N ASN A 371 28.04 -30.60 17.13
CA ASN A 371 26.70 -31.22 17.11
C ASN A 371 25.58 -30.36 17.73
N THR A 372 25.68 -29.03 17.64
CA THR A 372 24.68 -28.10 18.20
C THR A 372 23.93 -27.32 17.12
N SER A 373 22.92 -26.59 17.56
CA SER A 373 22.19 -25.60 16.77
C SER A 373 22.15 -24.25 17.47
N ALA A 374 22.13 -23.17 16.70
CA ALA A 374 21.90 -21.82 17.16
C ALA A 374 20.82 -21.16 16.29
N SER A 375 19.91 -20.44 16.93
CA SER A 375 18.90 -19.62 16.25
C SER A 375 18.90 -18.22 16.84
N GLY A 376 18.39 -17.26 16.08
CA GLY A 376 18.32 -15.88 16.52
C GLY A 376 17.77 -14.94 15.48
N LYS A 377 17.85 -13.64 15.79
CA LYS A 377 17.43 -12.55 14.91
C LYS A 377 18.64 -11.78 14.42
N PHE A 378 18.64 -11.46 13.14
CA PHE A 378 19.57 -10.54 12.52
C PHE A 378 18.86 -9.21 12.27
N ASP A 379 19.10 -8.23 13.13
CA ASP A 379 18.51 -6.90 13.04
C ASP A 379 18.95 -6.17 11.76
N LEU A 380 17.98 -5.75 10.96
CA LEU A 380 18.16 -5.00 9.71
C LEU A 380 17.60 -3.57 9.83
N THR A 381 17.34 -3.09 11.05
CA THR A 381 16.82 -1.74 11.31
C THR A 381 17.75 -0.65 10.75
N GLY A 382 17.20 0.18 9.84
CA GLY A 382 17.91 1.27 9.19
C GLY A 382 18.84 0.86 8.05
N TYR A 383 18.76 -0.38 7.57
CA TYR A 383 19.49 -0.81 6.37
C TYR A 383 18.70 -0.50 5.09
N ALA A 384 19.41 -0.19 4.01
CA ALA A 384 18.86 -0.16 2.66
C ALA A 384 19.18 -1.46 1.93
N MET A 385 18.18 -2.09 1.31
CA MET A 385 18.32 -3.31 0.54
C MET A 385 18.24 -3.01 -0.95
N ASP A 386 19.20 -3.53 -1.72
CA ASP A 386 19.15 -3.58 -3.18
C ASP A 386 18.86 -5.02 -3.64
N LEU A 387 17.72 -5.18 -4.30
CA LEU A 387 17.13 -6.45 -4.74
C LEU A 387 17.40 -6.76 -6.23
N THR A 388 18.25 -5.96 -6.89
CA THR A 388 18.45 -6.01 -8.35
C THR A 388 19.68 -6.82 -8.79
N LYS A 389 20.49 -7.28 -7.83
CA LYS A 389 21.85 -7.78 -8.08
C LYS A 389 21.94 -9.25 -8.45
N ASN A 390 20.83 -9.97 -8.50
CA ASN A 390 20.82 -11.33 -9.03
C ASN A 390 20.93 -11.28 -10.57
N PRO A 391 21.94 -11.92 -11.19
CA PRO A 391 22.17 -11.85 -12.63
C PRO A 391 21.12 -12.59 -13.47
N ALA A 392 20.31 -13.47 -12.85
CA ALA A 392 19.24 -14.19 -13.52
C ALA A 392 17.88 -13.46 -13.40
N VAL A 393 17.65 -12.77 -12.29
CA VAL A 393 16.39 -12.07 -11.98
C VAL A 393 16.72 -10.75 -11.29
N HIS A 394 16.59 -9.63 -11.98
CA HIS A 394 17.03 -8.31 -11.50
C HIS A 394 16.03 -7.60 -10.56
N TYR A 395 15.22 -8.35 -9.80
CA TYR A 395 14.24 -7.83 -8.85
C TYR A 395 13.88 -8.89 -7.83
N ASN A 396 13.24 -8.50 -6.72
CA ASN A 396 12.77 -9.41 -5.65
C ASN A 396 13.87 -10.35 -5.13
N SER A 397 15.15 -10.02 -5.27
CA SER A 397 16.24 -10.97 -5.03
C SER A 397 17.31 -10.42 -4.11
N LEU A 398 17.36 -10.97 -2.90
CA LEU A 398 18.33 -10.62 -1.87
C LEU A 398 19.50 -11.61 -1.87
N PRO A 399 20.71 -11.22 -2.32
CA PRO A 399 21.90 -12.06 -2.22
C PRO A 399 22.40 -12.20 -0.78
N ALA A 400 22.88 -13.39 -0.46
CA ALA A 400 23.54 -13.71 0.80
C ALA A 400 24.77 -14.59 0.57
N ASN A 401 25.87 -14.16 1.15
CA ASN A 401 27.15 -14.85 1.12
C ASN A 401 27.38 -15.53 2.47
N LEU A 402 27.80 -16.78 2.42
CA LEU A 402 28.04 -17.59 3.60
C LEU A 402 29.45 -18.14 3.58
N LYS A 403 30.16 -17.95 4.70
CA LYS A 403 31.50 -18.49 4.91
C LYS A 403 31.51 -19.38 6.13
N PHE A 404 32.19 -20.52 6.03
CA PHE A 404 32.32 -21.50 7.10
C PHE A 404 33.79 -21.68 7.41
N ALA A 405 34.15 -21.55 8.67
CA ALA A 405 35.48 -21.84 9.15
C ALA A 405 35.44 -22.98 10.16
N ILE A 406 36.43 -23.85 10.08
CA ILE A 406 36.71 -24.91 11.04
C ILE A 406 38.17 -24.79 11.47
N SER A 407 38.44 -25.05 12.75
CA SER A 407 39.80 -25.15 13.27
C SER A 407 39.83 -26.02 14.51
N SER A 408 40.93 -26.74 14.70
CA SER A 408 41.30 -27.37 15.99
C SER A 408 42.46 -26.62 16.67
N ASP A 409 43.01 -25.59 16.02
CA ASP A 409 44.23 -24.92 16.45
C ASP A 409 44.07 -24.39 17.88
N GLY A 410 45.02 -24.74 18.74
CA GLY A 410 45.05 -24.31 20.14
C GLY A 410 44.34 -25.25 21.14
N THR A 411 43.70 -26.33 20.70
CA THR A 411 42.99 -27.27 21.60
C THR A 411 43.76 -28.55 21.96
N ASN A 412 44.92 -28.81 21.33
CA ASN A 412 45.72 -30.04 21.47
C ASN A 412 44.96 -31.37 21.29
N ASN A 413 43.74 -31.34 20.73
CA ASN A 413 42.86 -32.50 20.62
C ASN A 413 42.60 -32.84 19.16
N PHE A 414 42.67 -34.13 18.83
CA PHE A 414 42.22 -34.62 17.53
C PHE A 414 40.70 -34.51 17.40
N ILE A 415 40.25 -34.06 16.23
CA ILE A 415 38.84 -33.87 15.91
C ILE A 415 38.41 -34.95 14.91
N ASP A 416 37.31 -35.63 15.23
CA ASP A 416 36.65 -36.53 14.28
C ASP A 416 35.96 -35.71 13.17
N PHE A 417 36.22 -36.05 11.92
CA PHE A 417 35.59 -35.41 10.76
C PHE A 417 35.21 -36.45 9.71
N ASP A 418 34.15 -36.14 8.96
CA ASP A 418 33.63 -36.98 7.89
C ASP A 418 32.93 -36.07 6.87
N THR A 419 33.30 -36.17 5.60
CA THR A 419 32.73 -35.34 4.51
C THR A 419 31.24 -35.57 4.27
N SER A 420 30.64 -36.61 4.87
CA SER A 420 29.18 -36.82 4.90
C SER A 420 28.44 -35.88 5.86
N LYS A 421 29.15 -35.19 6.77
CA LYS A 421 28.56 -34.23 7.69
C LYS A 421 28.19 -32.93 6.98
N VAL A 422 27.18 -32.25 7.52
CA VAL A 422 26.57 -31.05 6.94
C VAL A 422 26.41 -29.94 7.97
N VAL A 423 26.46 -28.72 7.48
CA VAL A 423 25.89 -27.56 8.15
C VAL A 423 24.56 -27.23 7.48
N SER A 424 23.49 -27.20 8.25
CA SER A 424 22.15 -26.82 7.78
C SER A 424 21.87 -25.39 8.21
N PHE A 425 21.26 -24.61 7.32
CA PHE A 425 20.90 -23.22 7.57
C PHE A 425 19.49 -22.94 7.07
N SER A 426 18.73 -22.15 7.82
CA SER A 426 17.44 -21.61 7.40
C SER A 426 17.30 -20.12 7.70
N PHE A 427 16.57 -19.41 6.85
CA PHE A 427 16.35 -17.96 6.88
C PHE A 427 14.87 -17.64 6.62
N SER A 428 14.26 -16.73 7.38
CA SER A 428 12.86 -16.28 7.18
C SER A 428 12.54 -14.99 7.95
N ASN A 429 11.55 -14.19 7.54
CA ASN A 429 11.17 -12.97 8.27
C ASN A 429 9.67 -12.65 8.24
N SER A 430 8.80 -13.66 8.14
CA SER A 430 7.52 -13.64 7.39
C SER A 430 6.54 -12.46 7.54
N ASP A 431 6.66 -11.53 8.50
CA ASP A 431 5.94 -10.23 8.55
C ASP A 431 6.64 -9.18 9.44
N SER A 432 7.95 -9.26 9.62
CA SER A 432 8.67 -8.46 10.64
C SER A 432 9.41 -7.24 10.10
N LEU A 433 9.48 -7.07 8.78
CA LEU A 433 10.14 -5.92 8.15
C LEU A 433 9.12 -4.83 7.85
N THR A 434 9.27 -3.70 8.54
CA THR A 434 8.65 -2.43 8.16
C THR A 434 9.63 -1.60 7.35
N PHE A 435 9.10 -0.82 6.40
CA PHE A 435 9.89 0.01 5.50
C PHE A 435 9.56 1.48 5.70
N SER A 436 10.49 2.37 5.36
CA SER A 436 10.22 3.79 5.15
C SER A 436 10.10 4.12 3.66
N TYR A 437 10.66 3.27 2.80
CA TYR A 437 10.60 3.40 1.36
C TYR A 437 10.69 2.02 0.70
N MET A 438 9.90 1.80 -0.34
CA MET A 438 9.96 0.63 -1.19
C MET A 438 9.78 1.07 -2.64
N GLY A 439 10.79 0.82 -3.47
CA GLY A 439 10.81 1.19 -4.88
C GLY A 439 10.81 -0.05 -5.77
N GLY A 440 10.09 0.01 -6.89
CA GLY A 440 9.91 -1.13 -7.79
C GLY A 440 8.99 -0.83 -8.97
N PHE A 441 8.50 -1.88 -9.62
CA PHE A 441 7.42 -1.84 -10.59
C PHE A 441 6.18 -2.52 -9.97
N TYR A 442 5.11 -1.75 -9.78
CA TYR A 442 3.87 -2.18 -9.11
C TYR A 442 2.81 -2.73 -10.09
N ASN A 443 3.25 -3.27 -11.23
CA ASN A 443 2.40 -3.83 -12.27
C ASN A 443 1.35 -2.84 -12.83
N PHE A 444 0.48 -3.31 -13.71
CA PHE A 444 -0.66 -2.56 -14.25
C PHE A 444 -1.94 -2.89 -13.48
N ASP A 445 -1.90 -2.79 -12.16
CA ASP A 445 -3.02 -3.14 -11.29
C ASP A 445 -4.23 -2.24 -11.56
N THR A 446 -5.42 -2.84 -11.47
CA THR A 446 -6.71 -2.14 -11.53
C THR A 446 -7.33 -2.20 -10.14
N ILE A 447 -7.72 -1.04 -9.63
CA ILE A 447 -8.45 -0.88 -8.37
C ILE A 447 -9.88 -0.53 -8.71
N LEU A 448 -10.85 -1.22 -8.13
CA LEU A 448 -12.26 -0.92 -8.34
C LEU A 448 -12.72 0.15 -7.35
N ILE A 449 -13.49 1.11 -7.86
CA ILE A 449 -14.31 2.00 -7.04
C ILE A 449 -15.68 1.33 -6.98
N ASP A 450 -16.00 0.81 -5.79
CA ASP A 450 -17.27 0.14 -5.56
C ASP A 450 -18.44 1.06 -5.88
N TYR A 451 -19.52 0.46 -6.39
CA TYR A 451 -20.75 1.18 -6.65
C TYR A 451 -21.37 1.65 -5.35
N ASP A 452 -21.67 2.93 -5.27
CA ASP A 452 -22.35 3.54 -4.12
C ASP A 452 -23.21 4.72 -4.57
N SER A 453 -24.06 5.22 -3.68
CA SER A 453 -24.95 6.35 -3.97
C SER A 453 -25.08 7.35 -2.83
N VAL A 454 -25.32 8.59 -3.21
CA VAL A 454 -25.60 9.70 -2.29
C VAL A 454 -26.97 10.25 -2.58
N ALA A 455 -27.81 10.27 -1.54
CA ALA A 455 -29.08 10.98 -1.58
C ALA A 455 -28.82 12.49 -1.50
N PHE A 456 -29.21 13.21 -2.55
CA PHE A 456 -29.16 14.66 -2.64
C PHE A 456 -30.49 15.27 -2.18
N GLY A 457 -31.61 14.61 -2.52
CA GLY A 457 -32.96 15.02 -2.18
C GLY A 457 -33.36 16.38 -2.77
N LEU A 458 -32.87 16.72 -3.98
CA LEU A 458 -33.27 17.98 -4.64
C LEU A 458 -34.73 17.98 -5.08
N ASP A 459 -35.24 16.80 -5.42
CA ASP A 459 -36.65 16.56 -5.69
C ASP A 459 -37.51 16.68 -4.43
N GLU A 460 -37.03 16.25 -3.25
CA GLU A 460 -37.74 16.45 -1.97
C GLU A 460 -37.96 17.93 -1.62
N ILE A 461 -37.15 18.85 -2.17
CA ILE A 461 -37.36 20.29 -2.00
C ILE A 461 -38.63 20.75 -2.76
N LEU A 462 -39.02 20.03 -3.80
CA LEU A 462 -40.04 20.45 -4.77
C LEU A 462 -41.25 19.48 -4.86
N ASP A 463 -41.16 18.27 -4.30
CA ASP A 463 -42.18 17.22 -4.17
C ASP A 463 -42.96 16.90 -5.48
N ASP A 464 -44.06 16.14 -5.40
CA ASP A 464 -45.01 15.77 -6.49
C ASP A 464 -45.69 16.97 -7.20
N TYR A 465 -45.22 18.18 -6.94
CA TYR A 465 -45.89 19.41 -7.30
C TYR A 465 -45.12 20.25 -8.31
N PHE A 466 -43.99 19.74 -8.81
CA PHE A 466 -43.13 20.38 -9.80
C PHE A 466 -43.73 20.31 -11.21
N GLU A 467 -44.30 21.42 -11.69
CA GLU A 467 -44.53 21.67 -13.12
C GLU A 467 -43.67 22.87 -13.54
N GLY A 468 -42.92 22.81 -14.64
CA GLY A 468 -42.11 23.93 -15.14
C GLY A 468 -40.65 23.57 -15.41
N GLU A 469 -39.80 24.59 -15.53
CA GLU A 469 -38.37 24.45 -15.83
C GLU A 469 -37.53 25.22 -14.80
N ILE A 470 -36.52 24.56 -14.23
CA ILE A 470 -35.43 25.18 -13.48
C ILE A 470 -34.11 24.70 -14.08
N VAL A 471 -33.22 25.64 -14.37
CA VAL A 471 -31.89 25.31 -14.92
C VAL A 471 -30.82 25.98 -14.09
N PHE A 472 -29.97 25.15 -13.48
CA PHE A 472 -28.77 25.60 -12.77
C PHE A 472 -27.63 25.74 -13.78
N THR A 473 -27.11 26.95 -13.96
CA THR A 473 -26.20 27.24 -15.09
C THR A 473 -24.72 27.08 -14.78
N GLU A 474 -24.38 26.93 -13.50
CA GLU A 474 -23.00 26.80 -13.01
C GLU A 474 -22.83 25.74 -11.88
N PRO A 475 -23.43 24.54 -11.97
CA PRO A 475 -23.07 23.45 -11.07
C PRO A 475 -21.63 22.99 -11.33
N GLU A 476 -20.97 22.48 -10.28
CA GLU A 476 -19.63 21.90 -10.35
C GLU A 476 -19.54 20.62 -9.52
N ILE A 477 -18.72 19.68 -9.98
CA ILE A 477 -18.24 18.55 -9.17
C ILE A 477 -16.71 18.63 -9.14
N LYS A 478 -16.11 18.45 -7.98
CA LYS A 478 -14.66 18.38 -7.81
C LYS A 478 -14.26 16.98 -7.39
N LEU A 479 -13.30 16.42 -8.09
CA LEU A 479 -12.54 15.27 -7.61
C LEU A 479 -11.31 15.80 -6.91
N VAL A 480 -11.27 15.66 -5.59
CA VAL A 480 -10.16 16.08 -4.74
C VAL A 480 -9.38 14.83 -4.39
N TYR A 481 -8.11 14.75 -4.79
CA TYR A 481 -7.28 13.60 -4.49
C TYR A 481 -5.91 14.02 -3.96
N ASP A 482 -5.38 13.18 -3.09
CA ASP A 482 -4.03 13.29 -2.58
C ASP A 482 -3.30 11.99 -2.88
N ASN A 483 -2.24 12.06 -3.68
CA ASN A 483 -1.42 10.90 -4.01
C ASN A 483 -0.05 11.02 -3.34
N ALA A 484 0.15 10.28 -2.26
CA ALA A 484 1.42 10.18 -1.55
C ALA A 484 2.35 9.08 -2.13
N MET A 485 1.85 8.25 -3.03
CA MET A 485 2.64 7.19 -3.65
C MET A 485 3.26 7.71 -4.94
N GLY A 486 4.48 7.27 -5.25
CA GLY A 486 5.12 7.48 -6.53
C GLY A 486 4.53 6.62 -7.64
N ILE A 487 3.21 6.44 -7.68
CA ILE A 487 2.51 5.61 -8.66
C ILE A 487 1.50 6.50 -9.38
N GLU A 488 1.75 6.74 -10.67
CA GLU A 488 0.82 7.47 -11.53
C GLU A 488 -0.25 6.55 -12.09
N GLY A 489 -1.34 7.14 -12.58
CA GLY A 489 -2.41 6.38 -13.19
C GLY A 489 -3.52 7.25 -13.73
N ILE A 490 -4.63 6.60 -14.03
CA ILE A 490 -5.88 7.26 -14.45
C ILE A 490 -7.05 6.77 -13.61
N ILE A 491 -8.01 7.65 -13.37
CA ILE A 491 -9.34 7.33 -12.83
C ILE A 491 -10.30 7.29 -14.02
N ASP A 492 -11.08 6.23 -14.12
CA ASP A 492 -12.22 6.10 -15.03
C ASP A 492 -13.48 6.04 -14.15
N LEU A 493 -14.23 7.14 -14.11
CA LEU A 493 -15.28 7.40 -13.12
C LEU A 493 -16.63 7.62 -13.78
N ASP A 494 -17.59 6.74 -13.48
CA ASP A 494 -18.97 6.90 -13.91
C ASP A 494 -19.81 7.53 -12.80
N ILE A 495 -20.53 8.60 -13.15
CA ILE A 495 -21.54 9.21 -12.28
C ILE A 495 -22.86 9.30 -13.06
N THR A 496 -23.92 8.77 -12.47
CA THR A 496 -25.29 8.83 -13.01
C THR A 496 -26.23 9.35 -11.95
N ALA A 497 -27.03 10.34 -12.30
CA ALA A 497 -28.05 10.91 -11.45
C ALA A 497 -29.41 10.27 -11.73
N TYR A 498 -30.21 10.06 -10.68
CA TYR A 498 -31.55 9.51 -10.76
C TYR A 498 -32.56 10.43 -10.06
N ASP A 499 -33.75 10.61 -10.66
CA ASP A 499 -34.91 11.24 -10.01
C ASP A 499 -35.67 10.23 -9.15
N SER A 500 -36.77 10.67 -8.52
CA SER A 500 -37.69 9.82 -7.76
C SER A 500 -38.36 8.71 -8.58
N ASP A 501 -38.54 8.93 -9.88
CA ASP A 501 -39.15 7.99 -10.84
C ASP A 501 -38.13 7.02 -11.47
N MET A 502 -36.86 7.07 -11.05
CA MET A 502 -35.75 6.28 -11.57
C MET A 502 -35.37 6.57 -13.04
N ASN A 503 -35.80 7.70 -13.59
CA ASN A 503 -35.21 8.21 -14.83
C ASN A 503 -33.78 8.68 -14.54
N SER A 504 -32.90 8.63 -15.55
CA SER A 504 -31.47 8.82 -15.34
C SER A 504 -30.83 9.84 -16.27
N LYS A 505 -29.85 10.58 -15.76
CA LYS A 505 -28.94 11.44 -16.53
C LYS A 505 -27.49 11.12 -16.18
N LYS A 506 -26.66 10.88 -17.19
CA LYS A 506 -25.22 10.65 -17.00
C LYS A 506 -24.48 11.98 -16.92
N LEU A 507 -23.46 12.05 -16.05
CA LEU A 507 -22.59 13.21 -15.96
C LEU A 507 -21.72 13.37 -17.21
N PHE A 508 -21.16 12.27 -17.71
CA PHE A 508 -20.23 12.27 -18.83
C PHE A 508 -20.84 11.66 -20.09
N ASP A 509 -20.46 12.20 -21.24
CA ASP A 509 -20.56 11.51 -22.52
C ASP A 509 -19.40 10.51 -22.67
N SER A 510 -19.53 9.58 -23.61
CA SER A 510 -18.57 8.49 -23.78
C SER A 510 -17.13 8.99 -23.95
N GLY A 511 -16.26 8.73 -22.98
CA GLY A 511 -14.81 8.99 -23.03
C GLY A 511 -14.31 10.23 -22.28
N ASP A 512 -15.22 11.05 -21.72
CA ASP A 512 -14.88 12.25 -20.92
C ASP A 512 -14.79 11.97 -19.41
N ASN A 513 -14.92 10.69 -19.04
CA ASN A 513 -14.93 10.19 -17.67
C ASN A 513 -13.54 9.76 -17.15
N ILE A 514 -12.47 10.02 -17.93
CA ILE A 514 -11.10 9.58 -17.62
C ILE A 514 -10.22 10.76 -17.21
N PHE A 515 -9.59 10.65 -16.04
CA PHE A 515 -8.77 11.71 -15.43
C PHE A 515 -7.39 11.21 -15.01
N HIS A 516 -6.36 12.04 -15.16
CA HIS A 516 -4.99 11.70 -14.76
C HIS A 516 -4.76 11.91 -13.25
N ILE A 517 -4.17 10.91 -12.60
CA ILE A 517 -3.64 11.01 -11.23
C ILE A 517 -2.14 11.24 -11.32
N ASN A 518 -1.71 12.42 -10.89
CA ASN A 518 -0.29 12.72 -10.76
C ASN A 518 0.31 12.05 -9.53
N ALA A 519 1.59 11.71 -9.60
CA ALA A 519 2.36 11.20 -8.47
C ALA A 519 3.53 12.13 -8.11
N PRO A 520 4.08 12.05 -6.89
CA PRO A 520 5.31 12.73 -6.54
C PRO A 520 6.49 12.19 -7.36
N ALA A 521 7.37 13.09 -7.81
CA ALA A 521 8.49 12.75 -8.68
C ALA A 521 9.62 11.96 -7.98
N ASN A 522 9.69 12.00 -6.65
CA ASN A 522 10.68 11.27 -5.85
C ASN A 522 10.23 11.15 -4.38
N LYS A 523 10.95 10.32 -3.62
CA LYS A 523 10.69 10.02 -2.20
C LYS A 523 10.88 11.18 -1.21
N ASN A 524 11.28 12.37 -1.64
CA ASN A 524 11.36 13.56 -0.79
C ASN A 524 10.20 14.54 -1.06
N ASP A 525 9.47 14.36 -2.17
CA ASP A 525 8.30 15.16 -2.55
C ASP A 525 6.98 14.57 -2.01
N VAL A 526 7.06 13.65 -1.03
CA VAL A 526 5.96 12.81 -0.55
C VAL A 526 4.92 13.54 0.31
N ILE A 527 5.04 14.85 0.47
CA ILE A 527 3.95 15.64 1.06
C ILE A 527 2.78 15.54 0.07
N PRO A 528 1.62 14.98 0.47
CA PRO A 528 0.51 14.80 -0.44
C PRO A 528 0.13 16.16 -1.02
N LYS A 529 0.28 16.33 -2.33
CA LYS A 529 -0.27 17.49 -3.02
C LYS A 529 -1.75 17.21 -3.19
N VAL A 530 -2.58 18.00 -2.54
CA VAL A 530 -4.01 18.02 -2.83
C VAL A 530 -4.16 18.54 -4.25
N ASN A 531 -4.66 17.69 -5.14
CA ASN A 531 -4.98 18.03 -6.50
C ASN A 531 -6.50 18.10 -6.64
N GLU A 532 -6.96 19.02 -7.47
CA GLU A 532 -8.37 19.18 -7.79
C GLU A 532 -8.58 19.01 -9.29
N ILE A 533 -9.51 18.13 -9.65
CA ILE A 533 -10.08 18.07 -11.00
C ILE A 533 -11.48 18.67 -10.92
N VAL A 534 -11.69 19.77 -11.65
CA VAL A 534 -12.99 20.46 -11.69
C VAL A 534 -13.77 19.96 -12.91
N ILE A 535 -14.93 19.37 -12.64
CA ILE A 535 -15.91 18.95 -13.61
C ILE A 535 -17.01 20.02 -13.64
N ASP A 536 -17.10 20.72 -14.76
CA ASP A 536 -18.08 21.79 -14.98
C ASP A 536 -18.82 21.59 -16.32
N LYS A 537 -19.63 22.58 -16.71
CA LYS A 537 -20.38 22.55 -17.97
C LYS A 537 -19.53 22.48 -19.25
N LYS A 538 -18.20 22.68 -19.17
CA LYS A 538 -17.29 22.58 -20.32
C LYS A 538 -16.79 21.16 -20.51
N THR A 539 -16.83 20.33 -19.48
CA THR A 539 -16.25 18.98 -19.47
C THR A 539 -17.31 17.89 -19.21
N SER A 540 -18.58 18.26 -19.08
CA SER A 540 -19.65 17.32 -18.70
C SER A 540 -21.05 17.86 -19.00
N ASN A 541 -22.05 16.98 -18.89
CA ASN A 541 -23.48 17.26 -18.97
C ASN A 541 -24.08 17.68 -17.62
N ILE A 542 -23.26 18.26 -16.73
CA ILE A 542 -23.65 18.58 -15.34
C ILE A 542 -24.85 19.54 -15.25
N VAL A 543 -25.02 20.46 -16.20
CA VAL A 543 -26.16 21.39 -16.25
C VAL A 543 -27.46 20.62 -16.45
N ASP A 544 -27.51 19.74 -17.46
CA ASP A 544 -28.69 18.90 -17.72
C ASP A 544 -28.97 17.94 -16.57
N MET A 545 -27.90 17.40 -15.97
CA MET A 545 -27.99 16.48 -14.84
C MET A 545 -28.64 17.12 -13.60
N PHE A 546 -28.26 18.35 -13.23
CA PHE A 546 -28.84 19.05 -12.08
C PHE A 546 -30.18 19.74 -12.40
N SER A 547 -30.41 20.12 -13.66
CA SER A 547 -31.71 20.67 -14.12
C SER A 547 -32.82 19.61 -14.14
N PHE A 548 -32.41 18.34 -14.18
CA PHE A 548 -33.28 17.17 -14.00
C PHE A 548 -33.65 16.92 -12.51
N LEU A 549 -33.16 17.75 -11.58
CA LEU A 549 -33.48 17.70 -10.14
C LEU A 549 -33.28 16.31 -9.51
N PRO A 550 -32.04 15.81 -9.51
CA PRO A 550 -31.80 14.44 -9.09
C PRO A 550 -32.05 14.25 -7.59
N ASN A 551 -32.72 13.14 -7.27
CA ASN A 551 -32.86 12.64 -5.91
C ASN A 551 -31.55 12.04 -5.42
N SER A 552 -30.85 11.29 -6.28
CA SER A 552 -29.63 10.58 -5.92
C SER A 552 -28.57 10.64 -7.01
N LEU A 553 -27.32 10.64 -6.58
CA LEU A 553 -26.14 10.49 -7.43
C LEU A 553 -25.50 9.15 -7.15
N HIS A 554 -25.36 8.34 -8.20
CA HIS A 554 -24.75 7.02 -8.14
C HIS A 554 -23.40 7.09 -8.81
N TYR A 555 -22.37 6.54 -8.18
CA TYR A 555 -21.02 6.53 -8.71
C TYR A 555 -20.40 5.14 -8.66
N SER A 556 -19.51 4.87 -9.61
CA SER A 556 -18.67 3.68 -9.67
C SER A 556 -17.49 3.94 -10.59
N GLY A 557 -16.47 3.10 -10.60
CA GLY A 557 -15.38 3.28 -11.53
C GLY A 557 -14.18 2.40 -11.24
N GLN A 558 -13.03 2.81 -11.76
CA GLN A 558 -11.78 2.13 -11.56
C GLN A 558 -10.60 3.09 -11.58
N ILE A 559 -9.57 2.78 -10.82
CA ILE A 559 -8.26 3.42 -10.88
C ILE A 559 -7.30 2.44 -11.55
N LEU A 560 -6.63 2.90 -12.59
CA LEU A 560 -5.72 2.11 -13.40
C LEU A 560 -4.29 2.61 -13.19
N LEU A 561 -3.50 1.82 -12.46
CA LEU A 561 -2.12 2.18 -12.12
C LEU A 561 -1.19 1.95 -13.31
N ASN A 562 -0.17 2.80 -13.43
CA ASN A 562 0.80 2.77 -14.52
C ASN A 562 0.15 2.84 -15.91
N ARG A 563 -0.98 3.55 -16.02
CA ARG A 563 -1.66 3.80 -17.29
C ARG A 563 -1.83 5.28 -17.53
N LYS A 564 -1.87 5.66 -18.80
CA LYS A 564 -2.17 7.01 -19.26
C LYS A 564 -3.26 6.98 -20.32
N TYR A 565 -3.98 8.08 -20.43
CA TYR A 565 -5.00 8.28 -21.44
C TYR A 565 -4.54 9.36 -22.43
N GLU A 566 -4.26 8.94 -23.66
CA GLU A 566 -3.83 9.82 -24.75
C GLU A 566 -4.47 9.35 -26.06
N ASN A 567 -4.87 10.28 -26.93
CA ASN A 567 -5.48 9.98 -28.24
C ASN A 567 -6.68 9.01 -28.13
N ASN A 568 -7.57 9.24 -27.16
CA ASN A 568 -8.74 8.40 -26.86
C ASN A 568 -8.41 6.91 -26.62
N THR A 569 -7.20 6.62 -26.16
CA THR A 569 -6.75 5.24 -25.89
C THR A 569 -6.04 5.18 -24.55
N ILE A 570 -6.37 4.17 -23.76
CA ILE A 570 -5.63 3.84 -22.54
C ILE A 570 -4.39 3.05 -22.95
N THR A 571 -3.21 3.56 -22.57
CA THR A 571 -1.92 2.93 -22.83
C THR A 571 -1.13 2.79 -21.54
N TYR A 572 -0.09 1.96 -21.57
CA TYR A 572 0.80 1.76 -20.43
C TYR A 572 1.78 2.92 -20.30
N LEU A 573 2.04 3.35 -19.07
CA LEU A 573 3.20 4.18 -18.77
C LEU A 573 4.45 3.29 -18.87
N ASP A 574 5.44 3.73 -19.67
CA ASP A 574 6.71 3.02 -19.74
C ASP A 574 7.46 3.17 -18.42
N THR A 575 7.26 2.18 -17.57
CA THR A 575 7.85 2.00 -16.25
C THR A 575 8.77 0.77 -16.26
N THR A 576 9.03 0.21 -17.44
CA THR A 576 9.72 -1.07 -17.63
C THR A 576 11.21 -0.85 -17.80
N GLY A 577 11.90 -0.53 -16.70
CA GLY A 577 13.35 -0.49 -16.68
C GLY A 577 13.92 -0.11 -15.33
N ILE A 578 15.13 -0.59 -15.04
CA ILE A 578 15.99 0.03 -14.03
C ILE A 578 16.47 1.36 -14.63
N SER A 579 15.58 2.35 -14.68
CA SER A 579 15.93 3.68 -15.15
C SER A 579 16.91 4.32 -14.16
N ALA A 580 17.89 5.05 -14.69
CA ALA A 580 18.77 5.90 -13.89
C ALA A 580 18.03 7.14 -13.32
N ASN A 581 16.76 7.35 -13.70
CA ASN A 581 15.95 8.47 -13.26
C ASN A 581 14.91 8.00 -12.21
N PRO A 582 14.92 8.57 -10.98
CA PRO A 582 13.95 8.24 -9.93
C PRO A 582 12.49 8.48 -10.31
N ARG A 583 12.22 9.26 -11.37
CA ARG A 583 10.86 9.52 -11.88
C ARG A 583 10.22 8.32 -12.59
N ASP A 584 11.00 7.33 -13.01
CA ASP A 584 10.50 6.21 -13.83
C ASP A 584 10.29 4.92 -13.02
N ILE A 585 10.46 4.99 -11.69
CA ILE A 585 10.31 3.83 -10.79
C ILE A 585 9.20 4.14 -9.80
N ASN A 586 8.22 3.25 -9.73
CA ASN A 586 7.14 3.33 -8.76
C ASN A 586 7.68 3.22 -7.34
N PHE A 587 7.08 3.95 -6.42
CA PHE A 587 7.43 3.80 -5.02
C PHE A 587 6.27 4.01 -4.06
N VAL A 588 6.41 3.42 -2.88
CA VAL A 588 5.58 3.67 -1.71
C VAL A 588 6.46 4.03 -0.52
N THR A 589 5.90 4.78 0.43
CA THR A 589 6.58 5.18 1.68
C THR A 589 5.72 4.79 2.87
N ASP A 590 6.19 5.02 4.09
CA ASP A 590 5.40 4.83 5.31
C ASP A 590 4.45 5.99 5.64
N HIS A 591 4.24 6.92 4.70
CA HIS A 591 3.24 7.98 4.80
C HIS A 591 1.81 7.47 4.50
N GLU A 592 0.81 8.32 4.77
CA GLU A 592 -0.60 7.96 4.56
C GLU A 592 -0.86 7.56 3.10
N ALA A 593 -1.77 6.60 2.94
CA ALA A 593 -2.21 6.13 1.64
C ALA A 593 -2.95 7.24 0.90
N ALA A 594 -2.92 7.18 -0.44
CA ALA A 594 -3.68 8.11 -1.26
C ALA A 594 -5.20 8.05 -0.95
N ASN A 595 -5.89 9.18 -1.07
CA ASN A 595 -7.33 9.27 -0.92
C ASN A 595 -7.97 10.00 -2.10
N LEU A 596 -9.24 9.68 -2.34
CA LEU A 596 -10.09 10.32 -3.33
C LEU A 596 -11.39 10.76 -2.65
N LYS A 597 -11.70 12.05 -2.79
CA LYS A 597 -12.89 12.72 -2.29
C LYS A 597 -13.66 13.31 -3.47
N ILE A 598 -14.98 13.24 -3.41
CA ILE A 598 -15.87 13.89 -4.39
C ILE A 598 -16.63 15.00 -3.67
N GLU A 599 -16.62 16.20 -4.24
CA GLU A 599 -17.38 17.35 -3.74
C GLU A 599 -18.31 17.89 -4.82
N ALA A 600 -19.61 17.85 -4.59
CA ALA A 600 -20.60 18.50 -5.46
C ALA A 600 -20.90 19.90 -4.93
N GLY A 601 -20.83 20.89 -5.82
CA GLY A 601 -21.14 22.28 -5.54
C GLY A 601 -22.27 22.77 -6.42
N LEU A 602 -23.34 23.28 -5.80
CA LEU A 602 -24.48 23.88 -6.47
C LEU A 602 -24.64 25.34 -6.05
N PRO A 603 -23.98 26.29 -6.74
CA PRO A 603 -24.28 27.70 -6.59
C PRO A 603 -25.74 27.97 -6.94
N LEU A 604 -26.42 28.84 -6.19
CA LEU A 604 -27.79 29.29 -6.49
C LEU A 604 -27.77 30.32 -7.64
N ILE A 605 -27.33 29.85 -8.80
CA ILE A 605 -27.27 30.54 -10.08
C ILE A 605 -28.14 29.76 -11.06
N PHE A 606 -29.34 30.27 -11.30
CA PHE A 606 -30.34 29.56 -12.07
C PHE A 606 -31.31 30.51 -12.76
N TYR A 607 -32.06 30.02 -13.74
CA TYR A 607 -33.32 30.66 -14.16
C TYR A 607 -34.48 29.68 -13.95
N MET A 608 -35.69 30.23 -13.79
CA MET A 608 -36.92 29.44 -13.63
C MET A 608 -38.00 29.98 -14.56
N LYS A 609 -38.64 29.08 -15.31
CA LYS A 609 -39.80 29.40 -16.16
C LYS A 609 -41.00 28.58 -15.70
N ASN A 610 -42.06 29.30 -15.34
CA ASN A 610 -43.34 28.75 -14.92
C ASN A 610 -43.20 27.62 -13.90
N LEU A 611 -42.29 27.76 -12.94
CA LEU A 611 -42.13 26.78 -11.88
C LEU A 611 -43.35 26.87 -10.96
N ILE A 612 -44.22 25.87 -10.97
CA ILE A 612 -45.43 25.81 -10.17
C ILE A 612 -45.16 24.94 -8.95
N LEU A 613 -45.52 25.42 -7.77
CA LEU A 613 -45.61 24.65 -6.54
C LEU A 613 -47.08 24.57 -6.13
N ARG A 614 -47.64 23.37 -6.18
CA ARG A 614 -49.04 23.10 -5.85
C ARG A 614 -49.18 22.55 -4.42
N GLN A 615 -50.22 22.95 -3.71
CA GLN A 615 -50.59 22.39 -2.41
C GLN A 615 -52.09 22.34 -2.28
N ASP A 616 -52.60 21.16 -1.93
CA ASP A 616 -54.02 20.94 -1.70
C ASP A 616 -54.33 21.02 -0.19
N PHE A 617 -55.42 21.71 0.14
CA PHE A 617 -55.94 21.88 1.50
C PHE A 617 -57.40 21.42 1.56
N GLU A 618 -57.69 20.44 2.40
CA GLU A 618 -59.08 20.09 2.71
C GLU A 618 -59.71 21.18 3.58
N ILE A 619 -60.88 21.66 3.18
CA ILE A 619 -61.64 22.66 3.91
C ILE A 619 -62.92 22.03 4.42
N GLY A 620 -63.09 22.03 5.74
CA GLY A 620 -64.37 21.71 6.34
C GLY A 620 -65.42 22.75 5.91
N ILE A 621 -66.62 22.30 5.55
CA ILE A 621 -67.73 23.15 5.09
C ILE A 621 -67.86 24.38 6.00
N LEU A 622 -67.53 25.56 5.46
CA LEU A 622 -67.69 26.83 6.16
C LEU A 622 -69.19 27.18 6.16
N LYS A 623 -69.92 26.72 7.17
CA LYS A 623 -71.39 26.89 7.24
C LYS A 623 -71.83 28.33 7.51
N ASP A 624 -70.92 29.20 7.96
CA ASP A 624 -71.24 30.54 8.49
C ASP A 624 -70.74 31.72 7.62
N VAL A 625 -70.29 31.48 6.37
CA VAL A 625 -69.85 32.59 5.48
C VAL A 625 -71.04 33.45 5.01
N LYS A 626 -72.29 33.04 5.24
CA LYS A 626 -73.52 33.71 4.76
C LYS A 626 -73.67 35.15 5.25
N GLU A 627 -72.98 35.51 6.32
CA GLU A 627 -73.04 36.85 6.94
C GLU A 627 -71.93 37.79 6.43
N ILE A 628 -71.01 37.33 5.59
CA ILE A 628 -69.91 38.14 5.00
C ILE A 628 -70.34 38.75 3.67
N GLU A 629 -70.54 40.06 3.58
CA GLU A 629 -70.84 40.76 2.32
C GLU A 629 -69.60 40.92 1.43
N ARG A 630 -68.46 41.17 2.07
CA ARG A 630 -67.19 41.42 1.39
C ARG A 630 -66.03 40.89 2.23
N LEU A 631 -65.10 40.18 1.59
CA LEU A 631 -63.79 39.86 2.13
C LEU A 631 -62.72 40.46 1.22
N ARG A 632 -61.90 41.36 1.74
CA ARG A 632 -60.80 42.00 1.05
C ARG A 632 -59.49 41.54 1.69
N VAL A 633 -58.59 41.01 0.87
CA VAL A 633 -57.24 40.66 1.27
C VAL A 633 -56.28 41.61 0.57
N TYR A 634 -55.40 42.21 1.36
CA TYR A 634 -54.42 43.19 0.90
C TYR A 634 -53.01 42.68 1.19
N PHE A 635 -52.15 42.69 0.17
CA PHE A 635 -50.74 42.38 0.28
C PHE A 635 -49.93 43.58 -0.20
N ASN A 636 -49.00 44.05 0.62
CA ASN A 636 -47.97 45.01 0.22
C ASN A 636 -46.62 44.33 0.42
N THR A 637 -45.83 44.20 -0.64
CA THR A 637 -44.54 43.53 -0.64
C THR A 637 -43.46 44.45 -1.18
N LYS A 638 -42.26 44.40 -0.59
CA LYS A 638 -41.03 44.98 -1.14
C LYS A 638 -40.05 43.85 -1.35
N ASN A 639 -39.80 43.52 -2.61
CA ASN A 639 -39.00 42.38 -2.99
C ASN A 639 -37.64 42.83 -3.52
N GLY A 640 -36.55 42.35 -2.94
CA GLY A 640 -35.20 42.50 -3.48
C GLY A 640 -34.75 41.33 -4.36
N PHE A 641 -35.54 40.26 -4.44
CA PHE A 641 -35.22 39.10 -5.27
C PHE A 641 -35.68 39.33 -6.71
N PRO A 642 -34.92 38.87 -7.73
CA PRO A 642 -35.35 38.89 -9.13
C PRO A 642 -36.27 37.69 -9.45
N ILE A 643 -37.27 37.46 -8.59
CA ILE A 643 -38.24 36.36 -8.70
C ILE A 643 -39.66 36.93 -8.51
N ASP A 644 -40.52 36.67 -9.48
CA ASP A 644 -41.96 36.88 -9.43
C ASP A 644 -42.63 35.71 -8.71
N VAL A 645 -43.63 36.02 -7.87
CA VAL A 645 -44.46 35.02 -7.18
C VAL A 645 -45.93 35.33 -7.47
N LYS A 646 -46.53 34.49 -8.32
CA LYS A 646 -47.98 34.46 -8.56
C LYS A 646 -48.60 33.36 -7.71
N VAL A 647 -49.68 33.66 -7.00
CA VAL A 647 -50.47 32.69 -6.26
C VAL A 647 -51.83 32.54 -6.92
N THR A 648 -52.15 31.32 -7.33
CA THR A 648 -53.42 30.92 -7.92
C THR A 648 -54.15 30.01 -6.93
N VAL A 649 -55.34 30.38 -6.50
CA VAL A 649 -56.17 29.58 -5.59
C VAL A 649 -57.37 29.05 -6.36
N LYS A 650 -57.41 27.74 -6.60
CA LYS A 650 -58.53 27.03 -7.21
C LYS A 650 -59.46 26.49 -6.12
N MET A 651 -60.75 26.82 -6.24
CA MET A 651 -61.81 26.33 -5.36
C MET A 651 -62.40 25.05 -5.95
N LEU A 652 -62.34 23.95 -5.21
CA LEU A 652 -62.74 22.63 -5.69
C LEU A 652 -63.87 22.05 -4.84
N ASP A 653 -64.84 21.40 -5.49
CA ASP A 653 -65.79 20.47 -4.86
C ASP A 653 -65.52 19.05 -5.37
N THR A 654 -64.82 18.27 -4.55
CA THR A 654 -64.45 16.89 -4.88
C THR A 654 -65.63 15.91 -4.86
N THR A 655 -66.86 16.34 -4.54
CA THR A 655 -68.07 15.49 -4.65
C THR A 655 -68.67 15.48 -6.05
N LEU A 656 -68.28 16.44 -6.90
CA LEU A 656 -68.71 16.54 -8.29
C LEU A 656 -67.82 15.70 -9.22
N ALA A 657 -68.27 15.46 -10.46
CA ALA A 657 -67.47 14.78 -11.48
C ALA A 657 -66.23 15.62 -11.87
N PRO A 658 -65.05 15.02 -12.14
CA PRO A 658 -63.77 15.72 -12.34
C PRO A 658 -63.83 16.95 -13.26
N GLU A 659 -64.57 16.87 -14.36
CA GLU A 659 -64.75 17.91 -15.36
C GLU A 659 -65.48 19.18 -14.87
N ILE A 660 -66.14 19.12 -13.72
CA ILE A 660 -66.91 20.23 -13.13
C ILE A 660 -66.56 20.49 -11.65
N GLN A 661 -65.46 19.90 -11.15
CA GLN A 661 -65.03 20.10 -9.76
C GLN A 661 -64.52 21.51 -9.48
N GLU A 662 -63.98 22.20 -10.49
CA GLU A 662 -63.49 23.56 -10.34
C GLU A 662 -64.66 24.56 -10.31
N LEU A 663 -64.89 25.15 -9.14
CA LEU A 663 -65.95 26.13 -8.93
C LEU A 663 -65.49 27.55 -9.33
N GLY A 664 -64.19 27.83 -9.19
CA GLY A 664 -63.58 29.09 -9.60
C GLY A 664 -62.11 29.22 -9.21
N VAL A 665 -61.48 30.28 -9.72
CA VAL A 665 -60.04 30.55 -9.59
C VAL A 665 -59.80 31.98 -9.12
N LEU A 666 -58.90 32.14 -8.16
CA LEU A 666 -58.42 33.43 -7.70
C LEU A 666 -56.92 33.56 -7.99
N ASP A 667 -56.59 34.39 -8.97
CA ASP A 667 -55.21 34.79 -9.22
C ASP A 667 -54.86 36.04 -8.40
N MET A 668 -53.65 36.01 -7.81
CA MET A 668 -53.04 37.09 -7.03
C MET A 668 -51.54 37.17 -7.37
N TYR A 669 -51.07 38.33 -7.80
CA TYR A 669 -49.62 38.57 -7.96
C TYR A 669 -49.07 39.10 -6.64
N VAL A 670 -48.66 38.22 -5.74
CA VAL A 670 -48.32 38.62 -4.36
C VAL A 670 -46.95 39.29 -4.29
N VAL A 671 -46.02 38.90 -5.17
CA VAL A 671 -44.67 39.46 -5.22
C VAL A 671 -44.28 39.70 -6.67
N LYS A 672 -43.78 40.90 -6.96
CA LYS A 672 -43.13 41.19 -8.25
C LYS A 672 -41.61 41.16 -8.13
N ALA A 673 -40.93 40.69 -9.16
CA ALA A 673 -39.49 40.61 -9.24
C ALA A 673 -38.86 42.00 -9.18
N ALA A 674 -37.71 42.11 -8.52
CA ALA A 674 -36.84 43.25 -8.69
C ALA A 674 -36.08 43.15 -10.01
N LEU A 675 -35.98 44.28 -10.73
CA LEU A 675 -35.33 44.34 -12.02
C LEU A 675 -33.84 43.99 -11.90
N ALA A 676 -33.45 42.91 -12.56
CA ALA A 676 -32.06 42.48 -12.66
C ALA A 676 -31.34 43.22 -13.79
N ASP A 677 -30.03 43.41 -13.66
CA ASP A 677 -29.17 43.89 -14.74
C ASP A 677 -28.97 42.82 -15.83
N SER A 678 -28.14 43.10 -16.84
CA SER A 678 -27.84 42.14 -17.92
C SER A 678 -27.10 40.89 -17.46
N ARG A 679 -26.69 40.81 -16.19
CA ARG A 679 -25.98 39.67 -15.58
C ARG A 679 -26.85 38.96 -14.53
N GLY A 680 -28.15 39.26 -14.49
CA GLY A 680 -29.09 38.62 -13.57
C GLY A 680 -28.96 39.10 -12.12
N LYS A 681 -28.41 40.29 -11.89
CA LYS A 681 -28.20 40.85 -10.55
C LYS A 681 -29.06 42.07 -10.26
N VAL A 682 -29.65 42.11 -9.07
CA VAL A 682 -30.31 43.27 -8.48
C VAL A 682 -29.31 44.04 -7.61
N ALA A 683 -29.19 45.35 -7.82
CA ALA A 683 -28.26 46.17 -7.04
C ALA A 683 -28.68 46.23 -5.55
N LYS A 684 -27.69 46.30 -4.66
CA LYS A 684 -27.93 46.32 -3.20
C LYS A 684 -28.83 47.48 -2.80
N GLY A 685 -29.90 47.18 -2.06
CA GLY A 685 -30.89 48.16 -1.61
C GLY A 685 -31.97 48.50 -2.63
N VAL A 686 -31.90 47.99 -3.86
CA VAL A 686 -32.99 48.10 -4.85
C VAL A 686 -34.05 47.04 -4.53
N THR A 687 -35.31 47.47 -4.49
CA THR A 687 -36.46 46.59 -4.24
C THR A 687 -37.62 46.99 -5.15
N MET A 688 -38.43 46.01 -5.56
CA MET A 688 -39.71 46.25 -6.20
C MET A 688 -40.83 46.26 -5.16
N GLU A 689 -41.49 47.40 -5.00
CA GLU A 689 -42.70 47.51 -4.18
C GLU A 689 -43.94 47.14 -5.01
N HIS A 690 -44.69 46.14 -4.57
CA HIS A 690 -45.94 45.73 -5.20
C HIS A 690 -47.06 45.73 -4.18
N THR A 691 -48.25 46.12 -4.64
CA THR A 691 -49.47 46.08 -3.84
C THR A 691 -50.50 45.28 -4.61
N GLU A 692 -50.95 44.18 -4.02
CA GLU A 692 -51.99 43.31 -4.54
C GLU A 692 -53.20 43.39 -3.63
N GLU A 693 -54.36 43.48 -4.25
CA GLU A 693 -55.64 43.50 -3.56
C GLU A 693 -56.58 42.50 -4.21
N LYS A 694 -57.17 41.62 -3.39
CA LYS A 694 -58.24 40.74 -3.82
C LYS A 694 -59.50 40.99 -3.01
N ILE A 695 -60.59 41.30 -3.70
CA ILE A 695 -61.90 41.52 -3.08
C ILE A 695 -62.81 40.37 -3.53
N LEU A 696 -63.39 39.67 -2.57
CA LEU A 696 -64.48 38.72 -2.75
C LEU A 696 -65.77 39.39 -2.28
N THR A 697 -66.79 39.43 -3.13
CA THR A 697 -68.08 40.08 -2.87
C THR A 697 -69.24 39.15 -3.22
N ARG A 698 -70.45 39.47 -2.73
CA ARG A 698 -71.72 38.84 -3.15
C ARG A 698 -72.52 39.65 -4.18
N GLU A 699 -71.88 40.55 -4.92
CA GLU A 699 -72.57 41.39 -5.91
C GLU A 699 -73.13 40.58 -7.10
N GLU A 700 -74.24 41.03 -7.69
CA GLU A 700 -74.88 40.39 -8.84
C GLU A 700 -73.87 40.21 -9.99
N GLY A 701 -73.57 38.94 -10.33
CA GLY A 701 -72.64 38.57 -11.39
C GLY A 701 -71.24 38.13 -10.92
N ASN A 702 -70.90 38.30 -9.64
CA ASN A 702 -69.63 37.83 -9.07
C ASN A 702 -69.89 36.96 -7.81
N LEU A 703 -70.06 35.65 -8.02
CA LEU A 703 -70.47 34.68 -6.99
C LEU A 703 -69.30 34.04 -6.23
N ASP A 704 -68.13 34.69 -6.15
CA ASP A 704 -66.93 34.11 -5.54
C ASP A 704 -67.17 33.69 -4.08
N LEU A 705 -67.81 34.52 -3.26
CA LEU A 705 -68.15 34.16 -1.88
C LEU A 705 -69.12 32.97 -1.77
N ASP A 706 -69.99 32.77 -2.75
CA ASP A 706 -70.92 31.64 -2.76
C ASP A 706 -70.22 30.36 -3.20
N LYS A 707 -69.25 30.45 -4.12
CA LYS A 707 -68.36 29.33 -4.48
C LYS A 707 -67.50 28.89 -3.30
N PHE A 708 -67.02 29.84 -2.49
CA PHE A 708 -66.31 29.56 -1.22
C PHE A 708 -67.17 28.76 -0.22
N THR A 709 -68.51 28.83 -0.28
CA THR A 709 -69.38 28.01 0.60
C THR A 709 -69.64 26.60 0.08
N GLN A 710 -69.42 26.37 -1.21
CA GLN A 710 -69.67 25.10 -1.90
C GLN A 710 -68.41 24.23 -1.96
N MET A 711 -67.22 24.85 -1.96
CA MET A 711 -65.96 24.11 -1.98
C MET A 711 -65.76 23.24 -0.73
N ASN A 712 -65.09 22.10 -0.92
CA ASN A 712 -64.58 21.26 0.17
C ASN A 712 -63.05 21.13 0.13
N LYS A 713 -62.42 21.72 -0.88
CA LYS A 713 -60.97 21.67 -1.08
C LYS A 713 -60.47 22.96 -1.75
N LEU A 714 -59.35 23.48 -1.28
CA LEU A 714 -58.58 24.50 -1.97
C LEU A 714 -57.33 23.89 -2.57
N ARG A 715 -57.02 24.29 -3.79
CA ARG A 715 -55.73 24.03 -4.42
C ARG A 715 -55.00 25.36 -4.59
N VAL A 716 -53.87 25.50 -3.92
CA VAL A 716 -53.00 26.67 -4.02
C VAL A 716 -51.85 26.32 -4.94
N GLU A 717 -51.66 27.10 -6.00
CA GLU A 717 -50.56 26.99 -6.95
C GLU A 717 -49.73 28.26 -6.86
N ILE A 718 -48.43 28.13 -6.56
CA ILE A 718 -47.47 29.21 -6.53
C ILE A 718 -46.64 29.11 -7.79
N THR A 719 -46.80 30.03 -8.73
CA THR A 719 -45.96 30.13 -9.93
C THR A 719 -44.80 31.08 -9.68
N LEU A 720 -43.59 30.58 -9.88
CA LEU A 720 -42.32 31.28 -9.74
C LEU A 720 -41.71 31.50 -11.13
N ASN A 721 -41.30 32.74 -11.39
CA ASN A 721 -40.57 33.11 -12.60
C ASN A 721 -39.41 34.04 -12.23
N THR A 722 -38.27 33.91 -12.89
CA THR A 722 -37.18 34.89 -12.74
C THR A 722 -37.44 36.12 -13.63
N ASP A 723 -36.99 37.32 -13.20
CA ASP A 723 -37.25 38.63 -13.86
C ASP A 723 -36.96 38.67 -15.38
N LYS A 724 -36.09 37.77 -15.85
CA LYS A 724 -35.70 37.60 -17.27
C LYS A 724 -35.74 36.15 -17.73
N ALA A 725 -36.67 35.37 -17.18
CA ALA A 725 -36.79 33.95 -17.50
C ALA A 725 -36.94 33.68 -19.01
N GLN A 726 -37.66 34.55 -19.74
CA GLN A 726 -37.89 34.41 -21.18
C GLN A 726 -36.61 34.54 -22.02
N ASP A 727 -35.62 35.28 -21.53
CA ASP A 727 -34.33 35.48 -22.18
C ASP A 727 -33.27 34.44 -21.73
N GLU A 728 -33.66 33.49 -20.87
CA GLU A 728 -32.77 32.46 -20.29
C GLU A 728 -31.55 33.05 -19.56
N ILE A 729 -31.69 34.27 -19.05
CA ILE A 729 -30.63 34.94 -18.29
C ILE A 729 -30.67 34.42 -16.85
N PRO A 730 -29.62 33.70 -16.37
CA PRO A 730 -29.59 33.19 -15.01
C PRO A 730 -29.49 34.32 -13.99
N ILE A 731 -30.19 34.18 -12.87
CA ILE A 731 -30.14 35.11 -11.74
C ILE A 731 -29.21 34.63 -10.64
N SER A 732 -28.60 35.61 -9.95
CA SER A 732 -27.76 35.48 -8.76
C SER A 732 -28.52 35.52 -7.45
N ILE A 733 -28.62 34.47 -6.62
CA ILE A 733 -29.20 34.64 -5.26
C ILE A 733 -28.13 35.15 -4.28
N TYR A 734 -28.14 36.47 -4.04
CA TYR A 734 -27.23 37.11 -3.10
C TYR A 734 -27.78 37.09 -1.67
N THR A 735 -26.88 36.97 -0.70
CA THR A 735 -27.19 36.96 0.75
C THR A 735 -27.94 38.21 1.22
N TYR A 736 -27.74 39.36 0.56
CA TYR A 736 -28.38 40.64 0.90
C TYR A 736 -29.78 40.82 0.31
N TYR A 737 -30.22 39.95 -0.60
CA TYR A 737 -31.59 40.01 -1.09
C TYR A 737 -32.56 39.71 0.05
N GLY A 738 -33.67 40.43 0.07
CA GLY A 738 -34.67 40.29 1.10
C GLY A 738 -36.05 40.65 0.63
N ILE A 739 -37.04 40.19 1.37
CA ILE A 739 -38.45 40.47 1.16
C ILE A 739 -39.03 41.11 2.42
N GLU A 740 -39.73 42.22 2.25
CA GLU A 740 -40.61 42.78 3.25
C GLU A 740 -42.05 42.54 2.80
N PHE A 741 -42.92 42.09 3.70
CA PHE A 741 -44.33 41.89 3.38
C PHE A 741 -45.23 42.39 4.50
N LYS A 742 -46.40 42.88 4.11
CA LYS A 742 -47.50 43.30 4.99
C LYS A 742 -48.78 42.76 4.41
N MET A 743 -49.53 42.02 5.22
CA MET A 743 -50.82 41.46 4.87
C MET A 743 -51.89 42.01 5.80
N ALA A 744 -53.01 42.47 5.23
CA ALA A 744 -54.18 42.90 5.97
C ALA A 744 -55.43 42.23 5.39
N VAL A 745 -56.40 42.00 6.25
CA VAL A 745 -57.71 41.48 5.87
C VAL A 745 -58.77 42.48 6.34
N ASP A 746 -59.68 42.82 5.44
CA ASP A 746 -60.84 43.68 5.65
C ASP A 746 -62.09 42.82 5.37
N ALA A 747 -62.97 42.71 6.35
CA ALA A 747 -64.22 41.95 6.22
C ALA A 747 -65.40 42.84 6.59
N LYS A 748 -66.39 42.87 5.68
CA LYS A 748 -67.67 43.54 5.89
C LYS A 748 -68.74 42.50 6.12
N PHE A 749 -69.45 42.62 7.23
CA PHE A 749 -70.51 41.70 7.61
C PHE A 749 -71.88 42.34 7.47
N SER A 750 -72.92 41.51 7.46
CA SER A 750 -74.33 41.91 7.38
C SER A 750 -75.16 41.01 8.28
N TYR A 751 -75.57 41.58 9.42
CA TYR A 751 -76.38 40.90 10.42
C TYR A 751 -77.78 41.46 10.42
N LEU A 752 -78.77 40.58 10.27
CA LEU A 752 -80.19 40.88 10.47
C LEU A 752 -80.60 40.45 11.87
N PHE A 753 -80.79 41.42 12.77
CA PHE A 753 -81.32 41.15 14.10
C PHE A 753 -82.84 41.36 14.12
N ASN A 754 -83.57 40.33 14.56
CA ASN A 754 -84.99 40.44 14.84
C ASN A 754 -85.22 40.63 16.35
N ILE A 755 -85.55 41.85 16.76
CA ILE A 755 -85.84 42.15 18.17
C ILE A 755 -87.29 41.74 18.46
N LYS A 756 -87.49 40.48 18.90
CA LYS A 756 -88.79 40.04 19.43
C LYS A 756 -89.03 40.67 20.81
N LYS A 757 -90.09 41.48 20.90
CA LYS A 757 -90.57 42.09 22.15
C LYS A 757 -91.22 41.01 23.01
N ASN A 758 -90.51 40.49 24.02
CA ASN A 758 -91.16 39.72 25.09
C ASN A 758 -91.99 40.70 25.94
N LYS A 759 -93.31 40.50 25.97
CA LYS A 759 -94.19 41.16 26.94
C LYS A 759 -93.98 40.51 28.29
N GLU A 760 -93.51 41.29 29.25
CA GLU A 760 -94.17 41.50 30.55
C GLU A 760 -93.90 42.93 31.01
#